data_AF-A0A8T4XW89-F1
#
_entry.id   AF-A0A8T4XW89-F1
#
_cell.length_a   1.000
_cell.length_b   1.000
_cell.length_c   1.000
_cell.angle_alpha   90.00
_cell.angle_beta   90.00
_cell.angle_gamma   90.00
#
_symmetry.space_group_name_H-M   'P 1'
#
loop_
_entity.id
_entity.type
_entity.pdbx_description
1 polymer ?
#
loop_
_entity_poly.entity_id
_entity_poly.type
_entity_poly.pdbx_seq_one_letter_code
_entity_poly.pdbx_strand_id
1 'polypeptide(L)'
;MDTYEVLSSVRPKELQHPCESLDYADHVVKTTMMGYPQLAADSLLNPNLIGRLADIVGSIVRQLNLVFMEPIWVEKEKESIIIQRGRAYDVLLEIAINLFGLERDWVGFTDRDVEDTLKIIRNTLSVWESVECEEYGNAEVAKAVVRIKIEDMKKVMRGDPRGKKSMVAVMGENVEKKLEDRKITLSFLDALKEEIQSNVYYIMSRKGMCRFGNDYALGLRWLRRLGYVQVSTNPVLAAIAYRDDPNLWSKLEDYLRRNPEYLKNIDDRQDELVMLATMLALWPNMEVFRPVFYLKDFSDGMISYQLNPNVADDVDRSIENALKIYRATQEYFMKYDEYLLWGWSRDVERGRPNIVFKVAGSSPAAIDITSILESLGIGTNNTITFTVSQEVSLILAKMRGRAKAVKMGVKTTKVYETNMGGRLEGHIREVKAARLLMEALKRFEDPEAKLIEFCKKLNVPVAGKSEVWTGATGWGYNFTAKSLEEKVVLASFNQYLKTLADEHLAGLLVEAKLFNSKDEALNYLADWEKAIGFSGTLVAQRVWWIFFSSENKAKWISYLISEHGLTREEAENVLNGIDVLPASKRKPMDTFLTLARWNMTNTEFPDHQLNVLNESKSLNFDLSNYDNAITMKYNSKIIEILNQLDDFVKAYELTPDLSELLVKVGVEVKDMGNRGLPYDEWGLFGSTVKTMKGFTEAYNNFRSRVVEIAKKVAKIFSV
;
A
#
# COMPACT_ATOMS: atom_id res chain seq x y z
N MET A 1 17.55 -18.28 -30.53
CA MET A 1 17.42 -18.17 -29.07
C MET A 1 17.17 -16.70 -28.78
N ASP A 2 15.96 -16.36 -28.34
CA ASP A 2 15.63 -14.97 -27.96
C ASP A 2 16.25 -14.68 -26.59
N THR A 3 17.15 -13.71 -26.53
CA THR A 3 17.85 -13.28 -25.32
C THR A 3 16.87 -12.86 -24.22
N TYR A 4 15.76 -12.22 -24.58
CA TYR A 4 14.74 -11.80 -23.64
C TYR A 4 14.02 -12.99 -23.00
N GLU A 5 13.64 -14.01 -23.79
CA GLU A 5 13.00 -15.23 -23.28
C GLU A 5 13.92 -16.02 -22.35
N VAL A 6 15.21 -16.14 -22.68
CA VAL A 6 16.21 -16.78 -21.82
C VAL A 6 16.30 -16.09 -20.46
N LEU A 7 16.48 -14.76 -20.46
CA LEU A 7 16.66 -14.01 -19.22
C LEU A 7 15.38 -13.95 -18.36
N SER A 8 14.21 -13.83 -18.99
CA SER A 8 12.93 -13.73 -18.28
C SER A 8 12.42 -15.07 -17.71
N SER A 9 12.92 -16.20 -18.21
CA SER A 9 12.53 -17.55 -17.75
C SER A 9 13.49 -18.16 -16.72
N VAL A 10 14.70 -17.60 -16.56
CA VAL A 10 15.71 -18.17 -15.67
C VAL A 10 15.27 -18.07 -14.20
N ARG A 11 15.30 -19.20 -13.49
CA ARG A 11 14.98 -19.24 -12.05
C ARG A 11 16.25 -19.00 -11.22
N PRO A 12 16.16 -18.28 -10.09
CA PRO A 12 17.25 -18.21 -9.13
C PRO A 12 17.48 -19.59 -8.48
N LYS A 13 18.73 -19.84 -8.06
CA LYS A 13 19.11 -20.97 -7.22
C LYS A 13 18.57 -20.74 -5.81
N GLU A 14 18.39 -21.80 -5.02
CA GLU A 14 18.01 -21.63 -3.61
C GLU A 14 19.14 -20.95 -2.82
N LEU A 15 18.78 -20.01 -1.94
CA LEU A 15 19.72 -19.38 -1.00
C LEU A 15 20.20 -20.43 0.01
N GLN A 16 21.52 -20.60 0.11
CA GLN A 16 22.15 -21.53 1.02
C GLN A 16 22.32 -20.91 2.41
N HIS A 17 22.33 -21.75 3.43
CA HIS A 17 22.55 -21.32 4.81
C HIS A 17 23.65 -22.20 5.44
N PRO A 18 24.76 -21.63 5.97
CA PRO A 18 25.03 -20.19 6.06
C PRO A 18 25.47 -19.54 4.73
N CYS A 19 25.37 -18.22 4.63
CA CYS A 19 25.93 -17.45 3.51
C CYS A 19 27.48 -17.51 3.50
N GLU A 20 28.07 -18.00 2.40
CA GLU A 20 29.53 -18.12 2.24
C GLU A 20 30.10 -17.05 1.31
N SER A 21 30.62 -15.96 1.89
CA SER A 21 31.27 -14.87 1.14
C SER A 21 32.55 -14.38 1.83
N LEU A 22 33.58 -14.08 1.04
CA LEU A 22 34.91 -13.68 1.52
C LEU A 22 34.98 -12.17 1.86
N ASP A 23 34.46 -11.35 0.94
CA ASP A 23 34.40 -9.90 1.05
C ASP A 23 33.11 -9.38 0.37
N TYR A 24 32.88 -8.06 0.39
CA TYR A 24 31.69 -7.46 -0.24
C TYR A 24 31.61 -7.72 -1.74
N ALA A 25 32.74 -7.76 -2.45
CA ALA A 25 32.74 -7.96 -3.89
C ALA A 25 32.38 -9.42 -4.22
N ASP A 26 32.99 -10.38 -3.53
CA ASP A 26 32.66 -11.81 -3.62
C ASP A 26 31.19 -12.05 -3.26
N HIS A 27 30.69 -11.40 -2.20
CA HIS A 27 29.30 -11.49 -1.78
C HIS A 27 28.32 -11.05 -2.87
N VAL A 28 28.53 -9.85 -3.42
CA VAL A 28 27.66 -9.29 -4.47
C VAL A 28 27.71 -10.15 -5.73
N VAL A 29 28.90 -10.56 -6.17
CA VAL A 29 29.05 -11.35 -7.40
C VAL A 29 28.44 -12.73 -7.26
N LYS A 30 28.70 -13.46 -6.15
CA LYS A 30 28.09 -14.78 -5.91
C LYS A 30 26.57 -14.69 -5.83
N THR A 31 26.04 -13.76 -5.05
CA THR A 31 24.59 -13.56 -4.89
C THR A 31 23.93 -13.22 -6.23
N THR A 32 24.58 -12.38 -7.04
CA THR A 32 24.16 -12.07 -8.42
C THR A 32 24.15 -13.32 -9.29
N MET A 33 25.22 -14.13 -9.26
CA MET A 33 25.34 -15.36 -10.05
C MET A 33 24.43 -16.50 -9.55
N MET A 34 23.85 -16.40 -8.35
CA MET A 34 22.76 -17.26 -7.90
C MET A 34 21.40 -16.85 -8.48
N GLY A 35 21.31 -15.69 -9.14
CA GLY A 35 20.07 -15.15 -9.73
C GLY A 35 19.38 -14.11 -8.86
N TYR A 36 20.09 -13.48 -7.91
CA TYR A 36 19.54 -12.43 -7.04
C TYR A 36 20.26 -11.08 -7.21
N PRO A 37 20.30 -10.48 -8.42
CA PRO A 37 20.96 -9.19 -8.65
C PRO A 37 20.38 -8.06 -7.79
N GLN A 38 19.06 -8.07 -7.55
CA GLN A 38 18.38 -7.08 -6.70
C GLN A 38 18.80 -7.18 -5.23
N LEU A 39 18.86 -8.40 -4.67
CA LEU A 39 19.34 -8.64 -3.30
C LEU A 39 20.82 -8.26 -3.17
N ALA A 40 21.63 -8.62 -4.16
CA ALA A 40 23.04 -8.28 -4.20
C ALA A 40 23.25 -6.75 -4.20
N ALA A 41 22.52 -6.01 -5.03
CA ALA A 41 22.55 -4.56 -5.05
C ALA A 41 22.03 -3.94 -3.73
N ASP A 42 20.96 -4.49 -3.16
CA ASP A 42 20.39 -4.03 -1.89
C ASP A 42 21.33 -4.29 -0.70
N SER A 43 22.17 -5.33 -0.75
CA SER A 43 23.17 -5.60 0.31
C SER A 43 24.22 -4.49 0.46
N LEU A 44 24.42 -3.70 -0.59
CA LEU A 44 25.30 -2.53 -0.57
C LEU A 44 24.65 -1.30 0.07
N LEU A 45 23.34 -1.32 0.37
CA LEU A 45 22.67 -0.28 1.14
C LEU A 45 23.02 -0.42 2.64
N ASN A 46 24.31 -0.36 2.94
CA ASN A 46 24.89 -0.65 4.23
C ASN A 46 25.64 0.59 4.75
N PRO A 47 25.28 1.13 5.94
CA PRO A 47 25.95 2.29 6.52
C PRO A 47 27.48 2.12 6.71
N ASN A 48 27.98 0.88 6.84
CA ASN A 48 29.41 0.61 6.95
C ASN A 48 30.20 0.91 5.66
N LEU A 49 29.52 1.18 4.54
CA LEU A 49 30.14 1.45 3.23
C LEU A 49 30.25 2.94 2.91
N ILE A 50 29.77 3.83 3.77
CA ILE A 50 29.94 5.29 3.60
C ILE A 50 31.44 5.62 3.43
N GLY A 51 31.78 6.41 2.41
CA GLY A 51 33.17 6.75 2.07
C GLY A 51 33.98 5.65 1.38
N ARG A 52 33.42 4.45 1.16
CA ARG A 52 34.13 3.29 0.57
C ARG A 52 33.37 2.61 -0.57
N LEU A 53 32.15 3.06 -0.88
CA LEU A 53 31.28 2.43 -1.86
C LEU A 53 31.95 2.31 -3.23
N ALA A 54 32.62 3.37 -3.71
CA ALA A 54 33.28 3.39 -5.00
C ALA A 54 34.39 2.33 -5.12
N ASP A 55 35.20 2.14 -4.08
CA ASP A 55 36.27 1.13 -4.05
C ASP A 55 35.70 -0.30 -4.09
N ILE A 56 34.62 -0.54 -3.35
CA ILE A 56 33.91 -1.82 -3.36
C ILE A 56 33.28 -2.08 -4.73
N VAL A 57 32.63 -1.08 -5.34
CA VAL A 57 32.06 -1.22 -6.69
C VAL A 57 33.15 -1.43 -7.74
N GLY A 58 34.31 -0.79 -7.62
CA GLY A 58 35.47 -1.08 -8.46
C GLY A 58 35.93 -2.53 -8.36
N SER A 59 35.94 -3.09 -7.14
CA SER A 59 36.26 -4.50 -6.89
C SER A 59 35.20 -5.45 -7.44
N ILE A 60 33.91 -5.10 -7.33
CA ILE A 60 32.80 -5.83 -7.94
C ILE A 60 32.95 -5.85 -9.46
N VAL A 61 33.18 -4.69 -10.07
CA VAL A 61 33.38 -4.55 -11.52
C VAL A 61 34.56 -5.40 -11.99
N ARG A 62 35.68 -5.41 -11.26
CA ARG A 62 36.83 -6.27 -11.59
C ARG A 62 36.44 -7.75 -11.67
N GLN A 63 35.66 -8.24 -10.71
CA GLN A 63 35.20 -9.63 -10.68
C GLN A 63 34.14 -9.89 -11.76
N LEU A 64 33.18 -9.00 -11.95
CA LEU A 64 32.17 -9.12 -13.00
C LEU A 64 32.80 -9.08 -14.40
N ASN A 65 33.87 -8.31 -14.63
CA ASN A 65 34.62 -8.33 -15.88
C ASN A 65 35.17 -9.73 -16.19
N LEU A 66 35.68 -10.45 -15.18
CA LEU A 66 36.14 -11.83 -15.39
C LEU A 66 35.00 -12.77 -15.77
N VAL A 67 33.83 -12.61 -15.15
CA VAL A 67 32.62 -13.39 -15.50
C VAL A 67 32.11 -13.02 -16.89
N PHE A 68 32.13 -11.74 -17.23
CA PHE A 68 31.61 -11.21 -18.50
C PHE A 68 32.46 -11.65 -19.70
N MET A 69 33.78 -11.66 -19.51
CA MET A 69 34.78 -12.00 -20.52
C MET A 69 35.16 -13.48 -20.53
N GLU A 70 34.73 -14.26 -19.54
CA GLU A 70 34.97 -15.71 -19.41
C GLU A 70 34.83 -16.51 -20.72
N PRO A 71 33.83 -16.24 -21.58
CA PRO A 71 33.66 -16.97 -22.84
C PRO A 71 34.83 -16.87 -23.83
N ILE A 72 35.75 -15.92 -23.62
CA ILE A 72 36.95 -15.76 -24.46
C ILE A 72 37.95 -16.90 -24.24
N TRP A 73 37.99 -17.48 -23.03
CA TRP A 73 38.97 -18.53 -22.67
C TRP A 73 38.33 -19.79 -22.08
N VAL A 74 37.02 -19.82 -21.87
CA VAL A 74 36.26 -21.00 -21.45
C VAL A 74 35.10 -21.22 -22.43
N GLU A 75 35.05 -22.39 -23.06
CA GLU A 75 33.93 -22.76 -23.91
C GLU A 75 32.65 -22.88 -23.08
N LYS A 76 31.60 -22.15 -23.47
CA LYS A 76 30.30 -22.14 -22.81
C LYS A 76 29.16 -22.17 -23.81
N GLU A 77 28.07 -22.79 -23.39
CA GLU A 77 26.82 -22.72 -24.12
C GLU A 77 26.32 -21.28 -24.20
N LYS A 78 25.78 -20.90 -25.36
CA LYS A 78 25.26 -19.55 -25.61
C LYS A 78 24.26 -19.07 -24.56
N GLU A 79 23.42 -19.98 -24.06
CA GLU A 79 22.45 -19.69 -23.00
C GLU A 79 23.13 -19.27 -21.70
N SER A 80 24.18 -19.98 -21.27
CA SER A 80 24.96 -19.64 -20.09
C SER A 80 25.62 -18.27 -20.22
N ILE A 81 26.15 -17.93 -21.40
CA ILE A 81 26.76 -16.62 -21.67
C ILE A 81 25.72 -15.50 -21.50
N ILE A 82 24.54 -15.67 -22.11
CA ILE A 82 23.43 -14.73 -22.00
C ILE A 82 23.04 -14.52 -20.53
N ILE A 83 22.86 -15.60 -19.76
CA ILE A 83 22.47 -15.53 -18.35
C ILE A 83 23.53 -14.82 -17.51
N GLN A 84 24.81 -15.15 -17.68
CA GLN A 84 25.90 -14.54 -16.91
C GLN A 84 26.03 -13.04 -17.20
N ARG A 85 26.08 -12.66 -18.48
CA ARG A 85 26.16 -11.25 -18.89
C ARG A 85 24.91 -10.48 -18.47
N GLY A 86 23.72 -11.07 -18.62
CA GLY A 86 22.46 -10.45 -18.22
C GLY A 86 22.41 -10.13 -16.73
N ARG A 87 22.84 -11.08 -15.88
CA ARG A 87 22.95 -10.88 -14.43
C ARG A 87 23.98 -9.80 -14.07
N ALA A 88 25.10 -9.73 -14.78
CA ALA A 88 26.12 -8.70 -14.57
C ALA A 88 25.60 -7.30 -14.90
N TYR A 89 24.89 -7.12 -16.02
CA TYR A 89 24.21 -5.86 -16.33
C TYR A 89 23.17 -5.51 -15.27
N ASP A 90 22.34 -6.47 -14.89
CA ASP A 90 21.22 -6.25 -13.97
C ASP A 90 21.71 -5.71 -12.62
N VAL A 91 22.75 -6.32 -12.03
CA VAL A 91 23.28 -5.84 -10.73
C VAL A 91 23.86 -4.43 -10.83
N LEU A 92 24.61 -4.09 -11.89
CA LEU A 92 25.18 -2.74 -12.03
C LEU A 92 24.09 -1.68 -12.25
N LEU A 93 23.06 -2.01 -13.03
CA LEU A 93 21.89 -1.14 -13.21
C LEU A 93 21.13 -0.96 -11.89
N GLU A 94 20.89 -2.03 -11.13
CA GLU A 94 20.22 -1.92 -9.81
C GLU A 94 21.02 -1.09 -8.82
N ILE A 95 22.36 -1.23 -8.78
CA ILE A 95 23.21 -0.37 -7.93
C ILE A 95 23.07 1.09 -8.36
N ALA A 96 23.12 1.40 -9.65
CA ALA A 96 22.94 2.78 -10.12
C ALA A 96 21.55 3.34 -9.75
N ILE A 97 20.50 2.55 -9.92
CA ILE A 97 19.12 2.96 -9.59
C ILE A 97 18.93 3.16 -8.07
N ASN A 98 19.56 2.32 -7.23
CA ASN A 98 19.64 2.54 -5.77
C ASN A 98 20.19 3.94 -5.44
N LEU A 99 21.17 4.40 -6.22
CA LEU A 99 21.84 5.69 -6.01
C LEU A 99 21.09 6.89 -6.62
N PHE A 100 20.06 6.66 -7.43
CA PHE A 100 19.16 7.71 -7.91
C PHE A 100 18.00 7.99 -6.95
N GLY A 101 17.53 6.96 -6.25
CA GLY A 101 16.41 7.02 -5.31
C GLY A 101 16.81 7.51 -3.91
N LEU A 102 15.82 7.56 -3.02
CA LEU A 102 16.02 7.99 -1.62
C LEU A 102 16.82 6.99 -0.78
N GLU A 103 17.08 5.79 -1.28
CA GLU A 103 17.86 4.80 -0.54
C GLU A 103 19.27 5.32 -0.21
N ARG A 104 19.89 6.08 -1.11
CA ARG A 104 21.19 6.71 -0.85
C ARG A 104 21.15 7.65 0.35
N ASP A 105 20.05 8.41 0.49
CA ASP A 105 19.84 9.40 1.53
C ASP A 105 19.52 8.69 2.86
N TRP A 106 18.84 7.54 2.82
CA TRP A 106 18.58 6.71 4.00
C TRP A 106 19.83 6.02 4.55
N VAL A 107 20.73 5.58 3.66
CA VAL A 107 22.04 5.03 4.07
C VAL A 107 22.96 6.15 4.59
N GLY A 108 22.89 7.34 3.98
CA GLY A 108 23.77 8.46 4.29
C GLY A 108 25.01 8.52 3.38
N PHE A 109 24.92 8.02 2.15
CA PHE A 109 26.00 8.18 1.17
C PHE A 109 26.20 9.64 0.77
N THR A 110 27.46 10.06 0.64
CA THR A 110 27.77 11.42 0.22
C THR A 110 27.57 11.59 -1.29
N ASP A 111 27.30 12.82 -1.75
CA ASP A 111 27.15 13.08 -3.20
C ASP A 111 28.43 12.70 -3.97
N ARG A 112 29.61 12.87 -3.36
CA ARG A 112 30.89 12.44 -3.95
C ARG A 112 30.97 10.92 -4.09
N ASP A 113 30.66 10.17 -3.03
CA ASP A 113 30.66 8.70 -3.08
C ASP A 113 29.70 8.19 -4.17
N VAL A 114 28.53 8.81 -4.28
CA VAL A 114 27.52 8.50 -5.29
C VAL A 114 28.04 8.79 -6.70
N GLU A 115 28.61 9.97 -6.94
CA GLU A 115 29.12 10.38 -8.25
C GLU A 115 30.28 9.50 -8.72
N ASP A 116 31.27 9.25 -7.85
CA ASP A 116 32.42 8.39 -8.15
C ASP A 116 31.96 6.95 -8.47
N THR A 117 31.01 6.42 -7.71
CA THR A 117 30.42 5.10 -7.96
C THR A 117 29.67 5.03 -9.29
N LEU A 118 28.81 6.02 -9.57
CA LEU A 118 28.06 6.08 -10.82
C LEU A 118 28.99 6.20 -12.03
N LYS A 119 30.11 6.93 -11.91
CA LYS A 119 31.13 7.03 -12.97
C LYS A 119 31.74 5.66 -13.28
N ILE A 120 32.10 4.88 -12.27
CA ILE A 120 32.61 3.51 -12.45
C ILE A 120 31.59 2.66 -13.21
N ILE A 121 30.34 2.64 -12.73
CA ILE A 121 29.26 1.85 -13.34
C ILE A 121 29.03 2.23 -14.81
N ARG A 122 28.91 3.53 -15.11
CA ARG A 122 28.64 4.00 -16.47
C ARG A 122 29.78 3.65 -17.43
N ASN A 123 31.03 3.78 -16.99
CA ASN A 123 32.18 3.39 -17.80
C ASN A 123 32.16 1.88 -18.10
N THR A 124 31.90 1.05 -17.08
CA THR A 124 31.82 -0.40 -17.26
C THR A 124 30.70 -0.82 -18.20
N LEU A 125 29.49 -0.28 -18.02
CA LEU A 125 28.35 -0.59 -18.88
C LEU A 125 28.63 -0.22 -20.34
N SER A 126 29.27 0.94 -20.59
CA SER A 126 29.67 1.36 -21.94
C SER A 126 30.68 0.40 -22.58
N VAL A 127 31.64 -0.12 -21.80
CA VAL A 127 32.63 -1.08 -22.29
C VAL A 127 31.96 -2.42 -22.63
N TRP A 128 31.10 -2.93 -21.75
CA TRP A 128 30.38 -4.19 -21.99
C TRP A 128 29.46 -4.14 -23.21
N GLU A 129 28.73 -3.04 -23.41
CA GLU A 129 27.92 -2.86 -24.62
C GLU A 129 28.78 -2.86 -25.88
N SER A 130 29.96 -2.22 -25.83
CA SER A 130 30.90 -2.19 -26.95
C SER A 130 31.42 -3.59 -27.28
N VAL A 131 31.77 -4.38 -26.27
CA VAL A 131 32.20 -5.79 -26.43
C VAL A 131 31.10 -6.61 -27.12
N GLU A 132 29.85 -6.52 -26.68
CA GLU A 132 28.77 -7.25 -27.35
C GLU A 132 28.53 -6.77 -28.78
N CYS A 133 28.62 -5.46 -29.03
CA CYS A 133 28.48 -4.92 -30.38
C CYS A 133 29.59 -5.40 -31.31
N GLU A 134 30.83 -5.51 -30.81
CA GLU A 134 31.96 -6.06 -31.56
C GLU A 134 31.79 -7.57 -31.85
N GLU A 135 31.30 -8.34 -30.87
CA GLU A 135 31.12 -9.79 -31.00
C GLU A 135 29.91 -10.19 -31.85
N TYR A 136 28.78 -9.47 -31.73
CA TYR A 136 27.49 -9.90 -32.27
C TYR A 136 26.80 -8.85 -33.17
N GLY A 137 27.39 -7.67 -33.34
CA GLY A 137 26.84 -6.56 -34.13
C GLY A 137 25.84 -5.68 -33.37
N ASN A 138 25.40 -6.10 -32.19
CA ASN A 138 24.45 -5.40 -31.31
C ASN A 138 24.58 -5.87 -29.84
N ALA A 139 24.23 -5.00 -28.90
CA ALA A 139 24.18 -5.32 -27.47
C ALA A 139 22.84 -5.97 -27.05
N GLU A 140 22.56 -7.18 -27.55
CA GLU A 140 21.27 -7.85 -27.33
C GLU A 140 21.02 -8.20 -25.86
N VAL A 141 22.05 -8.56 -25.08
CA VAL A 141 21.89 -8.86 -23.66
C VAL A 141 21.56 -7.59 -22.89
N ALA A 142 22.28 -6.49 -23.15
CA ALA A 142 21.97 -5.18 -22.57
C ALA A 142 20.53 -4.73 -22.88
N LYS A 143 20.11 -4.83 -24.16
CA LYS A 143 18.74 -4.50 -24.59
C LYS A 143 17.69 -5.35 -23.88
N ALA A 144 17.93 -6.65 -23.77
CA ALA A 144 17.01 -7.57 -23.09
C ALA A 144 16.86 -7.23 -21.59
N VAL A 145 17.95 -6.92 -20.89
CA VAL A 145 17.90 -6.52 -19.47
C VAL A 145 17.14 -5.21 -19.27
N VAL A 146 17.40 -4.19 -20.11
CA VAL A 146 16.67 -2.92 -20.08
C VAL A 146 15.17 -3.14 -20.36
N ARG A 147 14.84 -3.98 -21.35
CA ARG A 147 13.45 -4.33 -21.67
C ARG A 147 12.75 -5.01 -20.50
N ILE A 148 13.41 -5.94 -19.80
CA ILE A 148 12.84 -6.62 -18.61
C ILE A 148 12.45 -5.59 -17.53
N LYS A 149 13.31 -4.60 -17.26
CA LYS A 149 13.03 -3.55 -16.28
C LYS A 149 11.85 -2.67 -16.69
N ILE A 150 11.77 -2.28 -17.95
CA ILE A 150 10.65 -1.46 -18.47
C ILE A 150 9.34 -2.25 -18.46
N GLU A 151 9.37 -3.53 -18.82
CA GLU A 151 8.19 -4.39 -18.75
C GLU A 151 7.71 -4.61 -17.30
N ASP A 152 8.64 -4.69 -16.34
CA ASP A 152 8.33 -4.71 -14.90
C ASP A 152 7.63 -3.42 -14.43
N MET A 153 7.97 -2.26 -15.00
CA MET A 153 7.23 -1.00 -14.74
C MET A 153 5.84 -1.02 -15.38
N LYS A 154 5.76 -1.41 -16.66
CA LYS A 154 4.52 -1.39 -17.47
C LYS A 154 3.49 -2.44 -17.07
N LYS A 155 3.85 -3.48 -16.31
CA LYS A 155 2.87 -4.48 -15.85
C LYS A 155 1.96 -3.96 -14.73
N VAL A 156 2.34 -2.91 -14.03
CA VAL A 156 1.57 -2.37 -12.89
C VAL A 156 0.21 -1.85 -13.38
N MET A 157 -0.88 -2.48 -12.93
CA MET A 157 -2.26 -2.25 -13.38
C MET A 157 -2.55 -2.58 -14.86
N ARG A 158 -1.71 -3.35 -15.55
CA ARG A 158 -1.92 -3.71 -16.96
C ARG A 158 -3.25 -4.43 -17.21
N GLY A 159 -3.71 -5.24 -16.23
CA GLY A 159 -4.97 -5.98 -16.27
C GLY A 159 -6.18 -5.23 -15.72
N ASP A 160 -6.10 -3.90 -15.51
CA ASP A 160 -7.23 -3.14 -14.97
C ASP A 160 -8.43 -3.16 -15.93
N PRO A 161 -9.61 -3.66 -15.51
CA PRO A 161 -10.77 -3.83 -16.40
C PRO A 161 -11.38 -2.50 -16.86
N ARG A 162 -10.99 -1.37 -16.27
CA ARG A 162 -11.46 -0.03 -16.65
C ARG A 162 -10.44 0.70 -17.52
N GLY A 163 -9.32 0.06 -17.87
CA GLY A 163 -8.25 0.65 -18.70
C GLY A 163 -7.48 1.77 -18.01
N LYS A 164 -7.52 1.84 -16.67
CA LYS A 164 -6.74 2.84 -15.92
C LYS A 164 -5.24 2.53 -15.99
N LYS A 165 -4.43 3.58 -16.02
CA LYS A 165 -2.96 3.48 -16.00
C LYS A 165 -2.40 3.82 -14.63
N SER A 166 -1.31 3.15 -14.26
CA SER A 166 -0.53 3.47 -13.06
C SER A 166 0.55 4.51 -13.33
N MET A 167 0.97 5.25 -12.29
CA MET A 167 2.10 6.18 -12.37
C MET A 167 3.38 5.47 -12.84
N VAL A 168 3.68 4.30 -12.27
CA VAL A 168 4.88 3.52 -12.60
C VAL A 168 4.86 3.05 -14.06
N ALA A 169 3.71 2.62 -14.59
CA ALA A 169 3.62 2.25 -16.00
C ALA A 169 3.87 3.45 -16.93
N VAL A 170 3.35 4.63 -16.58
CA VAL A 170 3.60 5.87 -17.34
C VAL A 170 5.09 6.27 -17.27
N MET A 171 5.74 6.14 -16.12
CA MET A 171 7.20 6.34 -16.02
C MET A 171 7.94 5.37 -16.97
N GLY A 172 7.55 4.10 -17.01
CA GLY A 172 8.14 3.11 -17.92
C GLY A 172 7.94 3.45 -19.41
N GLU A 173 6.76 3.94 -19.79
CA GLU A 173 6.49 4.44 -21.15
C GLU A 173 7.34 5.68 -21.49
N ASN A 174 7.59 6.57 -20.53
CA ASN A 174 8.42 7.75 -20.74
C ASN A 174 9.91 7.39 -20.88
N VAL A 175 10.40 6.46 -20.06
CA VAL A 175 11.77 5.93 -20.15
C VAL A 175 12.00 5.30 -21.52
N GLU A 176 11.09 4.45 -21.97
CA GLU A 176 11.22 3.75 -23.25
C GLU A 176 11.35 4.72 -24.44
N LYS A 177 10.61 5.82 -24.43
CA LYS A 177 10.66 6.85 -25.50
C LYS A 177 12.00 7.59 -25.58
N LYS A 178 12.81 7.54 -24.52
CA LYS A 178 14.10 8.24 -24.41
C LYS A 178 15.31 7.32 -24.65
N LEU A 179 15.09 6.05 -24.99
CA LEU A 179 16.16 5.08 -25.20
C LEU A 179 16.91 5.33 -26.53
N GLU A 180 18.23 5.16 -26.48
CA GLU A 180 19.11 5.23 -27.63
C GLU A 180 19.73 3.85 -27.93
N ASP A 181 19.51 3.33 -29.14
CA ASP A 181 19.92 1.96 -29.53
C ASP A 181 21.42 1.66 -29.37
N ARG A 182 22.28 2.68 -29.50
CA ARG A 182 23.76 2.54 -29.42
C ARG A 182 24.32 2.78 -28.02
N LYS A 183 23.48 3.16 -27.06
CA LYS A 183 23.85 3.48 -25.67
C LYS A 183 22.70 3.08 -24.74
N ILE A 184 22.27 1.83 -24.83
CA ILE A 184 20.96 1.43 -24.30
C ILE A 184 20.91 1.53 -22.77
N THR A 185 21.96 1.11 -22.07
CA THR A 185 22.05 1.18 -20.61
C THR A 185 22.24 2.62 -20.12
N LEU A 186 23.06 3.42 -20.80
CA LEU A 186 23.32 4.80 -20.38
C LEU A 186 22.11 5.70 -20.58
N SER A 187 21.46 5.63 -21.75
CA SER A 187 20.22 6.37 -22.03
C SER A 187 19.08 5.93 -21.09
N PHE A 188 18.99 4.64 -20.78
CA PHE A 188 18.07 4.11 -19.77
C PHE A 188 18.32 4.72 -18.38
N LEU A 189 19.57 4.75 -17.91
CA LEU A 189 19.91 5.34 -16.60
C LEU A 189 19.61 6.84 -16.56
N ASP A 190 19.89 7.58 -17.63
CA ASP A 190 19.60 9.01 -17.71
C ASP A 190 18.09 9.28 -17.65
N ALA A 191 17.31 8.56 -18.45
CA ALA A 191 15.86 8.68 -18.47
C ALA A 191 15.24 8.31 -17.11
N LEU A 192 15.71 7.24 -16.47
CA LEU A 192 15.22 6.84 -15.14
C LEU A 192 15.55 7.85 -14.06
N LYS A 193 16.78 8.38 -14.05
CA LYS A 193 17.18 9.40 -13.07
C LYS A 193 16.25 10.62 -13.15
N GLU A 194 15.93 11.07 -14.36
CA GLU A 194 15.00 12.17 -14.59
C GLU A 194 13.59 11.85 -14.08
N GLU A 195 13.02 10.69 -14.45
CA GLU A 195 11.67 10.29 -14.02
C GLU A 195 11.56 10.12 -12.50
N ILE A 196 12.60 9.60 -11.83
CA ILE A 196 12.63 9.46 -10.36
C ILE A 196 12.72 10.83 -9.69
N GLN A 197 13.70 11.64 -10.07
CA GLN A 197 14.06 12.85 -9.31
C GLN A 197 13.13 14.04 -9.58
N SER A 198 12.43 14.05 -10.72
CA SER A 198 11.40 15.06 -11.04
C SER A 198 10.01 14.70 -10.48
N ASN A 199 9.82 13.50 -9.94
CA ASN A 199 8.54 13.04 -9.43
C ASN A 199 8.16 13.77 -8.13
N VAL A 200 6.90 14.21 -8.03
CA VAL A 200 6.39 14.91 -6.84
C VAL A 200 6.51 14.08 -5.56
N TYR A 201 6.38 12.76 -5.61
CA TYR A 201 6.57 11.90 -4.43
C TYR A 201 8.01 11.87 -3.95
N TYR A 202 8.97 11.82 -4.87
CA TYR A 202 10.39 11.93 -4.53
C TYR A 202 10.68 13.28 -3.88
N ILE A 203 10.15 14.36 -4.44
CA ILE A 203 10.31 15.73 -3.90
C ILE A 203 9.70 15.85 -2.50
N MET A 204 8.45 15.40 -2.30
CA MET A 204 7.77 15.46 -1.00
C MET A 204 8.49 14.64 0.06
N SER A 205 8.89 13.41 -0.28
CA SER A 205 9.61 12.50 0.62
C SER A 205 10.99 13.05 0.98
N ARG A 206 11.75 13.56 0.00
CA ARG A 206 13.07 14.17 0.24
C ARG A 206 12.99 15.42 1.13
N LYS A 207 11.93 16.22 0.99
CA LYS A 207 11.66 17.40 1.83
C LYS A 207 11.09 17.05 3.22
N GLY A 208 10.82 15.77 3.48
CA GLY A 208 10.21 15.30 4.71
C GLY A 208 8.80 15.84 4.93
N MET A 209 8.03 16.08 3.86
CA MET A 209 6.67 16.65 3.94
C MET A 209 5.65 15.64 4.44
N CYS A 210 5.83 14.36 4.11
CA CYS A 210 4.97 13.25 4.54
C CYS A 210 5.66 11.91 4.22
N ARG A 211 5.22 10.83 4.88
CA ARG A 211 5.50 9.45 4.43
C ARG A 211 4.44 8.97 3.45
N PHE A 212 4.82 8.02 2.59
CA PHE A 212 3.92 7.44 1.60
C PHE A 212 3.92 5.91 1.64
N GLY A 213 2.74 5.37 1.36
CA GLY A 213 2.43 3.96 1.31
C GLY A 213 1.68 3.59 0.04
N ASN A 214 1.72 2.31 -0.33
CA ASN A 214 1.08 1.80 -1.54
C ASN A 214 -0.01 0.78 -1.25
N ASP A 215 -1.20 0.98 -1.80
CA ASP A 215 -2.32 0.03 -1.76
C ASP A 215 -2.31 -0.88 -3.01
N TYR A 216 -1.17 -1.49 -3.31
CA TYR A 216 -0.99 -2.44 -4.42
C TYR A 216 0.21 -3.36 -4.18
N ALA A 217 0.20 -4.55 -4.78
CA ALA A 217 1.29 -5.52 -4.59
C ALA A 217 2.43 -5.40 -5.62
N LEU A 218 2.24 -4.65 -6.70
CA LEU A 218 3.23 -4.54 -7.81
C LEU A 218 3.82 -3.14 -7.92
N GLY A 219 4.99 -3.03 -8.56
CA GLY A 219 5.69 -1.77 -8.79
C GLY A 219 6.46 -1.25 -7.58
N LEU A 220 6.49 -2.01 -6.49
CA LEU A 220 6.98 -1.58 -5.19
C LEU A 220 8.45 -1.15 -5.17
N ARG A 221 9.32 -1.84 -5.92
CA ARG A 221 10.74 -1.48 -6.01
C ARG A 221 10.94 -0.10 -6.63
N TRP A 222 10.12 0.27 -7.60
CA TRP A 222 10.12 1.61 -8.21
C TRP A 222 9.59 2.67 -7.23
N LEU A 223 8.52 2.37 -6.50
CA LEU A 223 7.95 3.28 -5.50
C LEU A 223 8.90 3.49 -4.31
N ARG A 224 9.63 2.46 -3.88
CA ARG A 224 10.69 2.58 -2.87
C ARG A 224 11.71 3.66 -3.25
N ARG A 225 12.08 3.75 -4.53
CA ARG A 225 13.03 4.76 -5.04
C ARG A 225 12.50 6.18 -4.86
N LEU A 226 11.19 6.35 -5.00
CA LEU A 226 10.49 7.62 -4.81
C LEU A 226 10.31 7.99 -3.32
N GLY A 227 10.69 7.11 -2.39
CA GLY A 227 10.57 7.36 -0.96
C GLY A 227 9.35 6.75 -0.28
N TYR A 228 8.64 5.84 -0.95
CA TYR A 228 7.61 5.06 -0.27
C TYR A 228 8.25 4.19 0.81
N VAL A 229 7.55 4.01 1.92
CA VAL A 229 8.04 3.30 3.11
C VAL A 229 7.00 2.34 3.70
N GLN A 230 5.85 2.20 3.06
CA GLN A 230 4.76 1.37 3.55
C GLN A 230 4.04 0.69 2.39
N VAL A 231 3.49 -0.50 2.64
CA VAL A 231 2.57 -1.16 1.72
C VAL A 231 1.37 -1.64 2.50
N SER A 232 0.17 -1.45 1.96
CA SER A 232 -1.05 -1.99 2.53
C SER A 232 -1.69 -2.97 1.55
N THR A 233 -1.99 -4.15 2.05
CA THR A 233 -2.65 -5.21 1.28
C THR A 233 -3.92 -5.67 1.99
N ASN A 234 -4.82 -6.31 1.23
CA ASN A 234 -6.05 -6.91 1.71
C ASN A 234 -6.41 -8.08 0.76
N PRO A 235 -7.43 -8.90 1.04
CA PRO A 235 -7.76 -10.07 0.21
C PRO A 235 -8.06 -9.73 -1.26
N VAL A 236 -8.68 -8.56 -1.54
CA VAL A 236 -8.90 -8.07 -2.91
C VAL A 236 -7.57 -7.83 -3.61
N LEU A 237 -6.63 -7.18 -2.92
CA LEU A 237 -5.30 -6.86 -3.45
C LEU A 237 -4.43 -8.11 -3.62
N ALA A 238 -4.55 -9.09 -2.72
CA ALA A 238 -3.90 -10.39 -2.86
C ALA A 238 -4.41 -11.12 -4.11
N ALA A 239 -5.73 -11.18 -4.31
CA ALA A 239 -6.31 -11.77 -5.52
C ALA A 239 -5.89 -11.03 -6.80
N ILE A 240 -5.81 -9.70 -6.76
CA ILE A 240 -5.29 -8.87 -7.87
C ILE A 240 -3.82 -9.22 -8.17
N ALA A 241 -2.98 -9.46 -7.15
CA ALA A 241 -1.60 -9.86 -7.37
C ALA A 241 -1.51 -11.15 -8.19
N TYR A 242 -2.32 -12.17 -7.87
CA TYR A 242 -2.38 -13.42 -8.63
C TYR A 242 -2.98 -13.28 -10.04
N ARG A 243 -3.81 -12.25 -10.27
CA ARG A 243 -4.34 -11.92 -11.60
C ARG A 243 -3.27 -11.24 -12.46
N ASP A 244 -2.56 -10.28 -11.90
CA ASP A 244 -1.57 -9.48 -12.61
C ASP A 244 -0.23 -10.21 -12.76
N ASP A 245 0.12 -11.13 -11.86
CA ASP A 245 1.25 -12.07 -11.96
C ASP A 245 0.78 -13.54 -11.82
N PRO A 246 0.40 -14.19 -12.94
CA PRO A 246 -0.03 -15.59 -12.94
C PRO A 246 1.02 -16.59 -12.42
N ASN A 247 2.30 -16.23 -12.37
CA ASN A 247 3.36 -17.12 -11.87
C ASN A 247 3.24 -17.41 -10.37
N LEU A 248 2.50 -16.59 -9.62
CA LEU A 248 2.21 -16.84 -8.21
C LEU A 248 1.43 -18.16 -8.02
N TRP A 249 0.58 -18.55 -8.97
CA TRP A 249 -0.09 -19.86 -8.92
C TRP A 249 0.91 -21.01 -9.03
N SER A 250 1.88 -20.90 -9.94
CA SER A 250 2.96 -21.89 -10.08
C SER A 250 3.81 -21.98 -8.81
N LYS A 251 4.12 -20.84 -8.17
CA LYS A 251 4.84 -20.82 -6.88
C LYS A 251 4.05 -21.50 -5.77
N LEU A 252 2.74 -21.29 -5.70
CA LEU A 252 1.86 -21.99 -4.76
C LEU A 252 1.85 -23.50 -5.02
N GLU A 253 1.72 -23.93 -6.28
CA GLU A 253 1.78 -25.34 -6.64
C GLU A 253 3.13 -25.97 -6.23
N ASP A 254 4.26 -25.31 -6.54
CA ASP A 254 5.60 -25.76 -6.17
C ASP A 254 5.79 -25.83 -4.65
N TYR A 255 5.26 -24.87 -3.90
CA TYR A 255 5.30 -24.88 -2.44
C TYR A 255 4.49 -26.05 -1.86
N LEU A 256 3.25 -26.24 -2.33
CA LEU A 256 2.39 -27.34 -1.87
C LEU A 256 2.99 -28.72 -2.20
N ARG A 257 3.70 -28.84 -3.34
CA ARG A 257 4.43 -30.07 -3.70
C ARG A 257 5.55 -30.40 -2.71
N ARG A 258 6.22 -29.39 -2.17
CA ARG A 258 7.32 -29.56 -1.20
C ARG A 258 6.81 -29.78 0.22
N ASN A 259 5.56 -29.42 0.49
CA ASN A 259 4.94 -29.44 1.81
C ASN A 259 3.59 -30.20 1.75
N PRO A 260 3.61 -31.53 1.51
CA PRO A 260 2.42 -32.33 1.25
C PRO A 260 1.46 -32.45 2.46
N GLU A 261 1.87 -32.05 3.66
CA GLU A 261 1.02 -31.96 4.84
C GLU A 261 -0.17 -31.01 4.64
N TYR A 262 -0.01 -29.94 3.86
CA TYR A 262 -1.09 -29.01 3.49
C TYR A 262 -2.12 -29.64 2.53
N LEU A 263 -1.79 -30.78 1.92
CA LEU A 263 -2.68 -31.49 1.00
C LEU A 263 -3.56 -32.53 1.71
N LYS A 264 -3.41 -32.71 3.03
CA LYS A 264 -4.24 -33.59 3.86
C LYS A 264 -5.42 -32.83 4.45
N ASN A 265 -6.62 -33.40 4.38
CA ASN A 265 -7.86 -32.80 4.91
C ASN A 265 -8.06 -31.33 4.45
N ILE A 266 -7.91 -31.09 3.14
CA ILE A 266 -7.95 -29.75 2.52
C ILE A 266 -9.20 -28.97 2.92
N ASP A 267 -10.35 -29.65 3.01
CA ASP A 267 -11.62 -29.00 3.32
C ASP A 267 -11.67 -28.42 4.75
N ASP A 268 -10.87 -28.94 5.68
CA ASP A 268 -10.75 -28.43 7.06
C ASP A 268 -9.66 -27.35 7.20
N ARG A 269 -8.81 -27.17 6.18
CA ARG A 269 -7.63 -26.29 6.19
C ARG A 269 -7.72 -25.10 5.23
N GLN A 270 -8.92 -24.74 4.80
CA GLN A 270 -9.11 -23.74 3.75
C GLN A 270 -8.50 -22.38 4.11
N ASP A 271 -8.67 -21.92 5.35
CA ASP A 271 -8.14 -20.62 5.79
C ASP A 271 -6.61 -20.66 5.94
N GLU A 272 -6.04 -21.80 6.38
CA GLU A 272 -4.59 -22.02 6.44
C GLU A 272 -3.94 -21.98 5.04
N LEU A 273 -4.58 -22.60 4.05
CA LEU A 273 -4.14 -22.56 2.66
C LEU A 273 -4.16 -21.14 2.08
N VAL A 274 -5.18 -20.34 2.43
CA VAL A 274 -5.25 -18.93 2.00
C VAL A 274 -4.19 -18.08 2.66
N MET A 275 -3.92 -18.30 3.95
CA MET A 275 -2.84 -17.62 4.66
C MET A 275 -1.51 -17.88 3.96
N LEU A 276 -1.21 -19.14 3.63
CA LEU A 276 -0.02 -19.53 2.89
C LEU A 276 0.04 -18.85 1.52
N ALA A 277 -1.04 -18.91 0.73
CA ALA A 277 -1.09 -18.27 -0.59
C ALA A 277 -0.87 -16.75 -0.51
N THR A 278 -1.38 -16.12 0.55
CA THR A 278 -1.20 -14.68 0.78
C THR A 278 0.25 -14.38 1.19
N MET A 279 0.85 -15.19 2.08
CA MET A 279 2.26 -15.04 2.45
C MET A 279 3.20 -15.14 1.24
N LEU A 280 2.99 -16.11 0.36
CA LEU A 280 3.77 -16.27 -0.88
C LEU A 280 3.68 -15.05 -1.82
N ALA A 281 2.54 -14.35 -1.82
CA ALA A 281 2.37 -13.13 -2.57
C ALA A 281 2.99 -11.90 -1.89
N LEU A 282 3.12 -11.90 -0.56
CA LEU A 282 3.59 -10.75 0.22
C LEU A 282 5.07 -10.79 0.58
N TRP A 283 5.72 -11.96 0.66
CA TRP A 283 7.15 -12.03 0.92
C TRP A 283 7.99 -11.23 -0.08
N PRO A 284 7.73 -11.26 -1.41
CA PRO A 284 8.44 -10.38 -2.35
C PRO A 284 8.26 -8.89 -2.03
N ASN A 285 7.09 -8.49 -1.53
CA ASN A 285 6.83 -7.09 -1.14
C ASN A 285 7.65 -6.74 0.11
N MET A 286 7.72 -7.66 1.06
CA MET A 286 8.52 -7.51 2.26
C MET A 286 10.01 -7.43 1.94
N GLU A 287 10.52 -8.26 1.04
CA GLU A 287 11.90 -8.23 0.52
C GLU A 287 12.27 -6.84 -0.02
N VAL A 288 11.40 -6.25 -0.85
CA VAL A 288 11.60 -4.90 -1.40
C VAL A 288 11.79 -3.86 -0.31
N PHE A 289 11.03 -3.90 0.78
CA PHE A 289 11.14 -2.89 1.84
C PHE A 289 12.09 -3.26 2.99
N ARG A 290 12.76 -4.43 2.93
CA ARG A 290 13.74 -4.81 3.97
C ARG A 290 14.89 -3.84 4.16
N PRO A 291 15.51 -3.27 3.11
CA PRO A 291 16.56 -2.28 3.32
C PRO A 291 16.05 -1.09 4.13
N VAL A 292 14.85 -0.59 3.81
CA VAL A 292 14.23 0.54 4.55
C VAL A 292 13.97 0.17 6.00
N PHE A 293 13.43 -1.03 6.24
CA PHE A 293 13.13 -1.52 7.59
C PHE A 293 14.35 -1.52 8.51
N TYR A 294 15.50 -1.98 8.03
CA TYR A 294 16.74 -1.98 8.82
C TYR A 294 17.39 -0.60 8.89
N LEU A 295 17.47 0.14 7.78
CA LEU A 295 18.05 1.49 7.76
C LEU A 295 17.30 2.50 8.63
N LYS A 296 16.00 2.25 8.87
CA LYS A 296 15.14 3.09 9.69
C LYS A 296 14.89 2.50 11.09
N ASP A 297 15.65 1.51 11.53
CA ASP A 297 15.50 0.84 12.84
C ASP A 297 14.03 0.49 13.14
N PHE A 298 13.39 -0.20 12.19
CA PHE A 298 12.00 -0.68 12.27
C PHE A 298 10.92 0.41 12.29
N SER A 299 11.31 1.67 12.13
CA SER A 299 10.39 2.81 12.11
C SER A 299 9.71 3.05 10.76
N ASP A 300 10.05 2.28 9.72
CA ASP A 300 9.49 2.37 8.37
C ASP A 300 9.74 1.03 7.63
N GLY A 301 9.30 0.91 6.38
CA GLY A 301 9.45 -0.30 5.58
C GLY A 301 8.42 -1.40 5.90
N MET A 302 7.24 -1.03 6.40
CA MET A 302 6.24 -1.99 6.91
C MET A 302 5.24 -2.44 5.85
N ILE A 303 4.89 -3.73 5.87
CA ILE A 303 3.91 -4.36 4.98
C ILE A 303 2.69 -4.77 5.79
N SER A 304 1.52 -4.28 5.40
CA SER A 304 0.27 -4.58 6.09
C SER A 304 -0.37 -5.86 5.55
N TYR A 305 -0.59 -6.83 6.43
CA TYR A 305 -1.25 -8.10 6.15
C TYR A 305 -2.65 -8.09 6.77
N GLN A 306 -3.70 -8.29 5.98
CA GLN A 306 -5.07 -8.34 6.53
C GLN A 306 -5.38 -9.68 7.20
N LEU A 307 -5.74 -9.65 8.49
CA LEU A 307 -6.24 -10.84 9.20
C LEU A 307 -7.58 -11.31 8.60
N ASN A 308 -7.89 -12.59 8.79
CA ASN A 308 -9.07 -13.24 8.21
C ASN A 308 -10.37 -12.50 8.62
N PRO A 309 -11.10 -11.90 7.66
CA PRO A 309 -12.28 -11.11 7.97
C PRO A 309 -13.44 -11.95 8.50
N ASN A 310 -13.43 -13.27 8.32
CA ASN A 310 -14.48 -14.18 8.82
C ASN A 310 -14.41 -14.43 10.33
N VAL A 311 -13.30 -14.05 10.99
CA VAL A 311 -13.08 -14.23 12.44
C VAL A 311 -12.61 -12.93 13.10
N ALA A 312 -12.95 -11.78 12.50
CA ALA A 312 -12.49 -10.47 12.94
C ALA A 312 -13.00 -10.07 14.35
N ASP A 313 -14.08 -10.69 14.80
CA ASP A 313 -14.67 -10.54 16.13
C ASP A 313 -14.22 -11.63 17.13
N ASP A 314 -13.40 -12.60 16.69
CA ASP A 314 -12.83 -13.65 17.52
C ASP A 314 -11.37 -13.32 17.86
N VAL A 315 -11.14 -12.90 19.11
CA VAL A 315 -9.82 -12.50 19.61
C VAL A 315 -8.83 -13.66 19.52
N ASP A 316 -9.19 -14.83 20.04
CA ASP A 316 -8.28 -15.97 20.17
C ASP A 316 -7.84 -16.47 18.79
N ARG A 317 -8.78 -16.66 17.85
CA ARG A 317 -8.47 -17.07 16.49
C ARG A 317 -7.67 -16.02 15.74
N SER A 318 -7.96 -14.74 15.93
CA SER A 318 -7.21 -13.65 15.29
C SER A 318 -5.75 -13.63 15.75
N ILE A 319 -5.51 -13.79 17.05
CA ILE A 319 -4.16 -13.88 17.62
C ILE A 319 -3.44 -15.13 17.15
N GLU A 320 -4.08 -16.30 17.16
CA GLU A 320 -3.49 -17.54 16.69
C GLU A 320 -3.01 -17.42 15.23
N ASN A 321 -3.87 -16.87 14.36
CA ASN A 321 -3.52 -16.65 12.95
C ASN A 321 -2.34 -15.68 12.80
N ALA A 322 -2.35 -14.57 13.53
CA ALA A 322 -1.27 -13.58 13.50
C ALA A 322 0.07 -14.22 13.92
N LEU A 323 0.10 -14.99 15.00
CA LEU A 323 1.33 -15.64 15.49
C LEU A 323 1.88 -16.68 14.51
N LYS A 324 1.02 -17.47 13.87
CA LYS A 324 1.43 -18.43 12.82
C LYS A 324 2.09 -17.73 11.64
N ILE A 325 1.47 -16.66 11.14
CA ILE A 325 2.00 -15.86 10.02
C ILE A 325 3.33 -15.21 10.42
N TYR A 326 3.39 -14.63 11.60
CA TYR A 326 4.59 -13.95 12.08
C TYR A 326 5.78 -14.91 12.17
N ARG A 327 5.57 -16.09 12.76
CA ARG A 327 6.60 -17.14 12.88
C ARG A 327 7.09 -17.64 11.53
N ALA A 328 6.18 -18.02 10.63
CA ALA A 328 6.57 -18.51 9.30
C ALA A 328 7.27 -17.42 8.47
N THR A 329 6.88 -16.16 8.65
CA THR A 329 7.57 -15.01 8.04
C THR A 329 8.97 -14.82 8.62
N GLN A 330 9.13 -14.95 9.93
CA GLN A 330 10.43 -14.85 10.59
C GLN A 330 11.41 -15.92 10.09
N GLU A 331 10.96 -17.17 9.97
CA GLU A 331 11.76 -18.28 9.46
C GLU A 331 12.24 -18.04 8.02
N TYR A 332 11.40 -17.43 7.17
CA TYR A 332 11.78 -17.02 5.82
C TYR A 332 12.87 -15.94 5.84
N PHE A 333 12.65 -14.86 6.60
CA PHE A 333 13.55 -13.71 6.61
C PHE A 333 14.87 -13.96 7.33
N MET A 334 14.96 -14.95 8.23
CA MET A 334 16.25 -15.38 8.79
C MET A 334 17.25 -15.74 7.69
N LYS A 335 16.81 -16.49 6.66
CA LYS A 335 17.67 -16.86 5.52
C LYS A 335 17.96 -15.68 4.60
N TYR A 336 16.94 -14.88 4.28
CA TYR A 336 17.08 -13.73 3.39
C TYR A 336 18.03 -12.66 3.97
N ASP A 337 17.93 -12.40 5.28
CA ASP A 337 18.69 -11.34 5.95
C ASP A 337 20.17 -11.70 6.14
N GLU A 338 20.56 -12.97 6.02
CA GLU A 338 21.97 -13.36 5.96
C GLU A 338 22.69 -12.82 4.73
N TYR A 339 21.95 -12.74 3.61
CA TYR A 339 22.45 -12.16 2.38
C TYR A 339 22.27 -10.65 2.38
N LEU A 340 21.07 -10.16 2.72
CA LEU A 340 20.82 -8.72 2.69
C LEU A 340 21.74 -7.95 3.65
N LEU A 341 21.90 -8.45 4.88
CA LEU A 341 22.66 -7.78 5.94
C LEU A 341 24.07 -8.37 6.06
N TRP A 342 24.61 -8.91 4.97
CA TRP A 342 25.99 -9.37 4.96
C TRP A 342 26.94 -8.19 5.19
N GLY A 343 27.89 -8.36 6.11
CA GLY A 343 28.80 -7.29 6.54
C GLY A 343 28.18 -6.21 7.46
N TRP A 344 26.89 -6.31 7.81
CA TRP A 344 26.31 -5.53 8.91
C TRP A 344 26.75 -6.09 10.27
N SER A 345 26.61 -5.28 11.30
CA SER A 345 26.92 -5.67 12.68
C SER A 345 26.06 -6.86 13.16
N ARG A 346 26.59 -7.61 14.14
CA ARG A 346 25.96 -8.82 14.67
C ARG A 346 24.86 -8.55 15.71
N ASP A 347 24.78 -7.32 16.23
CA ASP A 347 23.74 -6.85 17.15
C ASP A 347 22.41 -6.48 16.45
N VAL A 348 22.37 -6.52 15.10
CA VAL A 348 21.15 -6.33 14.32
C VAL A 348 20.25 -7.57 14.39
N GLU A 349 18.99 -7.37 14.78
CA GLU A 349 17.95 -8.41 14.93
C GLU A 349 17.49 -8.97 13.58
N ARG A 350 18.24 -9.94 13.04
CA ARG A 350 17.94 -10.63 11.77
C ARG A 350 16.68 -11.48 11.86
N GLY A 351 15.95 -11.56 10.75
CA GLY A 351 14.75 -12.35 10.62
C GLY A 351 13.49 -11.66 11.13
N ARG A 352 13.58 -10.49 11.79
CA ARG A 352 12.42 -9.78 12.29
C ARG A 352 11.44 -9.42 11.14
N PRO A 353 10.19 -9.89 11.19
CA PRO A 353 9.18 -9.52 10.19
C PRO A 353 8.86 -8.01 10.20
N ASN A 354 8.91 -7.37 9.04
CA ASN A 354 8.44 -5.99 8.77
C ASN A 354 6.94 -6.00 8.45
N ILE A 355 6.19 -6.85 9.15
CA ILE A 355 4.76 -7.03 8.96
C ILE A 355 4.01 -6.22 10.02
N VAL A 356 2.90 -5.63 9.61
CA VAL A 356 1.86 -5.16 10.54
C VAL A 356 0.54 -5.85 10.22
N PHE A 357 -0.17 -6.33 11.24
CA PHE A 357 -1.44 -7.00 11.03
C PHE A 357 -2.57 -5.99 10.92
N LYS A 358 -3.33 -6.03 9.82
CA LYS A 358 -4.54 -5.22 9.69
C LYS A 358 -5.67 -5.86 10.48
N VAL A 359 -6.07 -5.15 11.52
CA VAL A 359 -7.15 -5.53 12.44
C VAL A 359 -8.38 -4.71 12.07
N ALA A 360 -9.49 -5.37 11.76
CA ALA A 360 -10.73 -4.68 11.37
C ALA A 360 -11.42 -4.07 12.60
N GLY A 361 -11.60 -2.75 12.62
CA GLY A 361 -12.34 -1.98 13.62
C GLY A 361 -13.85 -2.14 13.54
N SER A 362 -14.34 -3.34 13.21
CA SER A 362 -15.77 -3.64 13.05
C SER A 362 -16.44 -4.11 14.34
N SER A 363 -15.68 -4.37 15.40
CA SER A 363 -16.20 -4.77 16.71
C SER A 363 -15.23 -4.37 17.84
N PRO A 364 -15.69 -4.40 19.11
CA PRO A 364 -14.82 -4.17 20.27
C PRO A 364 -13.62 -5.12 20.36
N ALA A 365 -13.71 -6.33 19.79
CA ALA A 365 -12.61 -7.30 19.75
C ALA A 365 -11.33 -6.72 19.13
N ALA A 366 -11.46 -5.75 18.22
CA ALA A 366 -10.33 -5.05 17.62
C ALA A 366 -9.43 -4.36 18.65
N ILE A 367 -9.99 -3.86 19.76
CA ILE A 367 -9.24 -3.21 20.84
C ILE A 367 -8.32 -4.23 21.51
N ASP A 368 -8.83 -5.41 21.84
CA ASP A 368 -8.07 -6.47 22.51
C ASP A 368 -7.02 -7.07 21.59
N ILE A 369 -7.40 -7.42 20.35
CA ILE A 369 -6.46 -7.94 19.34
C ILE A 369 -5.29 -6.95 19.15
N THR A 370 -5.60 -5.66 19.03
CA THR A 370 -4.60 -4.60 18.87
C THR A 370 -3.67 -4.54 20.07
N SER A 371 -4.22 -4.48 21.29
CA SER A 371 -3.42 -4.34 22.50
C SER A 371 -2.53 -5.56 22.74
N ILE A 372 -3.03 -6.77 22.46
CA ILE A 372 -2.28 -8.02 22.61
C ILE A 372 -1.11 -8.06 21.64
N LEU A 373 -1.33 -7.87 20.34
CA LEU A 373 -0.26 -7.94 19.33
C LEU A 373 0.82 -6.88 19.60
N GLU A 374 0.42 -5.64 19.87
CA GLU A 374 1.36 -4.55 20.14
C GLU A 374 2.19 -4.81 21.42
N SER A 375 1.63 -5.51 22.41
CA SER A 375 2.38 -5.91 23.62
C SER A 375 3.47 -6.94 23.38
N LEU A 376 3.38 -7.68 22.27
CA LEU A 376 4.39 -8.63 21.82
C LEU A 376 5.45 -7.98 20.91
N GLY A 377 5.36 -6.66 20.64
CA GLY A 377 6.19 -5.99 19.65
C GLY A 377 5.80 -6.31 18.20
N ILE A 378 4.61 -6.89 18.00
CA ILE A 378 4.03 -7.19 16.69
C ILE A 378 3.11 -6.03 16.31
N GLY A 379 3.51 -5.27 15.29
CA GLY A 379 2.78 -4.08 14.90
C GLY A 379 1.41 -4.35 14.28
N THR A 380 0.50 -3.38 14.42
CA THR A 380 -0.85 -3.44 13.87
C THR A 380 -1.15 -2.25 12.95
N ASN A 381 -2.00 -2.48 11.97
CA ASN A 381 -2.58 -1.45 11.13
C ASN A 381 -4.11 -1.53 11.24
N ASN A 382 -4.69 -0.83 12.20
CA ASN A 382 -6.15 -0.84 12.36
C ASN A 382 -6.80 -0.28 11.10
N THR A 383 -7.85 -0.95 10.61
CA THR A 383 -8.54 -0.60 9.36
C THR A 383 -10.01 -0.89 9.49
N ILE A 384 -10.83 -0.61 8.47
CA ILE A 384 -12.30 -0.56 8.63
C ILE A 384 -12.67 0.48 9.71
N THR A 385 -11.90 1.56 9.78
CA THR A 385 -12.12 2.67 10.68
C THR A 385 -12.46 3.90 9.86
N PHE A 386 -13.52 4.58 10.28
CA PHE A 386 -14.14 5.69 9.55
C PHE A 386 -14.45 6.87 10.46
N THR A 387 -14.48 6.66 11.78
CA THR A 387 -14.92 7.65 12.75
C THR A 387 -13.78 8.05 13.68
N VAL A 388 -13.87 9.28 14.19
CA VAL A 388 -12.95 9.78 15.22
C VAL A 388 -12.99 8.89 16.47
N SER A 389 -14.19 8.47 16.90
CA SER A 389 -14.32 7.60 18.08
C SER A 389 -13.66 6.22 17.90
N GLN A 390 -13.77 5.62 16.72
CA GLN A 390 -13.10 4.36 16.37
C GLN A 390 -11.58 4.52 16.43
N GLU A 391 -11.06 5.49 15.68
CA GLU A 391 -9.61 5.70 15.53
C GLU A 391 -8.94 6.11 16.85
N VAL A 392 -9.57 7.00 17.63
CA VAL A 392 -9.07 7.39 18.96
C VAL A 392 -8.96 6.19 19.88
N SER A 393 -9.97 5.32 19.89
CA SER A 393 -9.99 4.14 20.76
C SER A 393 -8.92 3.12 20.40
N LEU A 394 -8.67 2.93 19.10
CA LEU A 394 -7.69 1.96 18.62
C LEU A 394 -6.26 2.51 18.76
N ILE A 395 -6.03 3.82 18.60
CA ILE A 395 -4.76 4.45 18.96
C ILE A 395 -4.46 4.29 20.47
N LEU A 396 -5.46 4.46 21.33
CA LEU A 396 -5.32 4.18 22.77
C LEU A 396 -4.97 2.72 23.06
N ALA A 397 -5.57 1.78 22.32
CA ALA A 397 -5.25 0.36 22.42
C ALA A 397 -3.79 0.06 22.01
N LYS A 398 -3.30 0.71 20.94
CA LYS A 398 -1.90 0.65 20.51
C LYS A 398 -0.99 1.18 21.60
N MET A 399 -1.26 2.37 22.13
CA MET A 399 -0.48 2.97 23.22
C MET A 399 -0.34 2.01 24.40
N ARG A 400 -1.46 1.41 24.83
CA ARG A 400 -1.48 0.43 25.94
C ARG A 400 -0.64 -0.80 25.66
N GLY A 401 -0.76 -1.39 24.47
CA GLY A 401 0.02 -2.57 24.09
C GLY A 401 1.51 -2.24 24.00
N ARG A 402 1.86 -1.18 23.27
CA ARG A 402 3.25 -0.73 23.08
C ARG A 402 3.92 -0.35 24.40
N ALA A 403 3.19 0.28 25.33
CA ALA A 403 3.71 0.59 26.66
C ALA A 403 4.16 -0.69 27.41
N LYS A 404 3.47 -1.82 27.24
CA LYS A 404 3.90 -3.11 27.79
C LYS A 404 5.16 -3.63 27.10
N ALA A 405 5.22 -3.54 25.77
CA ALA A 405 6.37 -4.01 24.99
C ALA A 405 7.66 -3.24 25.34
N VAL A 406 7.61 -1.90 25.36
CA VAL A 406 8.80 -1.08 25.66
C VAL A 406 9.34 -1.33 27.07
N LYS A 407 8.46 -1.53 28.06
CA LYS A 407 8.86 -1.91 29.42
C LYS A 407 9.60 -3.24 29.51
N MET A 408 9.34 -4.14 28.57
CA MET A 408 10.05 -5.42 28.46
C MET A 408 11.36 -5.28 27.68
N GLY A 409 11.74 -4.07 27.26
CA GLY A 409 12.89 -3.82 26.39
C GLY A 409 12.66 -4.22 24.92
N VAL A 410 11.41 -4.53 24.54
CA VAL A 410 11.09 -4.92 23.16
C VAL A 410 11.07 -3.66 22.30
N LYS A 411 11.99 -3.58 21.33
CA LYS A 411 11.95 -2.54 20.29
C LYS A 411 10.61 -2.62 19.57
N THR A 412 9.92 -1.50 19.39
CA THR A 412 8.64 -1.47 18.68
C THR A 412 8.84 -1.15 17.21
N THR A 413 7.90 -1.56 16.35
CA THR A 413 7.88 -1.18 14.93
C THR A 413 6.93 0.00 14.72
N LYS A 414 6.99 0.67 13.57
CA LYS A 414 5.95 1.61 13.17
C LYS A 414 4.62 0.89 12.94
N VAL A 415 3.53 1.55 13.33
CA VAL A 415 2.15 1.04 13.31
C VAL A 415 1.20 2.11 12.85
N TYR A 416 0.01 1.71 12.41
CA TYR A 416 -0.86 2.60 11.67
C TYR A 416 -2.32 2.53 12.14
N GLU A 417 -3.01 3.66 12.06
CA GLU A 417 -4.46 3.77 12.17
C GLU A 417 -5.00 4.23 10.81
N THR A 418 -5.61 3.32 10.04
CA THR A 418 -6.06 3.59 8.68
C THR A 418 -7.40 4.32 8.67
N ASN A 419 -7.38 5.62 8.43
CA ASN A 419 -8.59 6.37 8.10
C ASN A 419 -9.08 6.01 6.68
N MET A 420 -10.20 5.29 6.55
CA MET A 420 -10.81 4.96 5.26
C MET A 420 -11.69 6.10 4.72
N GLY A 421 -11.15 7.31 4.69
CA GLY A 421 -11.88 8.55 4.42
C GLY A 421 -12.68 8.53 3.11
N GLY A 422 -12.11 8.09 2.00
CA GLY A 422 -12.88 8.06 0.75
C GLY A 422 -13.99 7.00 0.73
N ARG A 423 -13.97 5.97 1.59
CA ARG A 423 -15.13 5.10 1.79
C ARG A 423 -16.21 5.79 2.61
N LEU A 424 -15.84 6.53 3.66
CA LEU A 424 -16.79 7.38 4.38
C LEU A 424 -17.48 8.39 3.45
N GLU A 425 -16.71 9.11 2.63
CA GLU A 425 -17.23 10.04 1.61
C GLU A 425 -18.26 9.34 0.70
N GLY A 426 -17.92 8.14 0.23
CA GLY A 426 -18.79 7.33 -0.59
C GLY A 426 -20.11 6.98 0.05
N HIS A 427 -20.05 6.54 1.30
CA HIS A 427 -21.21 6.17 2.06
C HIS A 427 -22.13 7.37 2.32
N ILE A 428 -21.59 8.48 2.85
CA ILE A 428 -22.35 9.70 3.15
C ILE A 428 -23.01 10.24 1.88
N ARG A 429 -22.27 10.22 0.76
CA ARG A 429 -22.78 10.65 -0.53
C ARG A 429 -23.94 9.79 -1.02
N GLU A 430 -23.84 8.47 -0.89
CA GLU A 430 -24.92 7.54 -1.23
C GLU A 430 -26.16 7.75 -0.34
N VAL A 431 -25.97 8.01 0.96
CA VAL A 431 -27.06 8.33 1.90
C VAL A 431 -27.76 9.63 1.51
N LYS A 432 -27.00 10.68 1.18
CA LYS A 432 -27.56 11.96 0.71
C LYS A 432 -28.33 11.79 -0.61
N ALA A 433 -27.77 11.05 -1.56
CA ALA A 433 -28.43 10.75 -2.83
C ALA A 433 -29.75 10.00 -2.61
N ALA A 434 -29.74 8.94 -1.79
CA ALA A 434 -30.93 8.14 -1.50
C ALA A 434 -32.03 8.99 -0.84
N ARG A 435 -31.66 9.87 0.10
CA ARG A 435 -32.58 10.80 0.74
C ARG A 435 -33.23 11.75 -0.29
N LEU A 436 -32.43 12.37 -1.15
CA LEU A 436 -32.94 13.30 -2.18
C LEU A 436 -33.85 12.58 -3.19
N LEU A 437 -33.47 11.37 -3.61
CA LEU A 437 -34.30 10.54 -4.48
C LEU A 437 -35.64 10.20 -3.81
N MET A 438 -35.63 9.73 -2.57
CA MET A 438 -36.88 9.44 -1.84
C MET A 438 -37.75 10.69 -1.65
N GLU A 439 -37.15 11.84 -1.33
CA GLU A 439 -37.88 13.11 -1.20
C GLU A 439 -38.54 13.54 -2.52
N ALA A 440 -37.85 13.35 -3.65
CA ALA A 440 -38.40 13.63 -4.98
C ALA A 440 -39.50 12.64 -5.37
N LEU A 441 -39.27 11.34 -5.17
CA LEU A 441 -40.19 10.28 -5.55
C LEU A 441 -41.55 10.40 -4.84
N LYS A 442 -41.58 10.91 -3.61
CA LYS A 442 -42.82 11.21 -2.86
C LYS A 442 -43.72 12.24 -3.54
N ARG A 443 -43.24 12.97 -4.56
CA ARG A 443 -43.99 14.00 -5.30
C ARG A 443 -44.69 13.46 -6.55
N PHE A 444 -44.49 12.19 -6.89
CA PHE A 444 -45.08 11.54 -8.06
C PHE A 444 -46.16 10.54 -7.65
N GLU A 445 -47.18 10.38 -8.48
CA GLU A 445 -48.28 9.42 -8.26
C GLU A 445 -47.80 7.96 -8.31
N ASP A 446 -46.83 7.67 -9.17
CA ASP A 446 -46.19 6.35 -9.29
C ASP A 446 -44.67 6.46 -9.04
N PRO A 447 -44.24 6.45 -7.77
CA PRO A 447 -42.84 6.57 -7.39
C PRO A 447 -41.94 5.52 -8.04
N GLU A 448 -42.42 4.28 -8.15
CA GLU A 448 -41.61 3.18 -8.69
C GLU A 448 -41.42 3.32 -10.21
N ALA A 449 -42.47 3.67 -10.97
CA ALA A 449 -42.32 3.92 -12.40
C ALA A 449 -41.38 5.09 -12.67
N LYS A 450 -41.44 6.15 -11.85
CA LYS A 450 -40.54 7.29 -11.99
C LYS A 450 -39.09 6.94 -11.68
N LEU A 451 -38.86 6.13 -10.64
CA LEU A 451 -37.54 5.61 -10.32
C LEU A 451 -36.97 4.75 -11.47
N ILE A 452 -37.80 3.91 -12.12
CA ILE A 452 -37.40 3.11 -13.28
C ILE A 452 -36.92 4.01 -14.43
N GLU A 453 -37.65 5.09 -14.74
CA GLU A 453 -37.27 6.04 -15.78
C GLU A 453 -35.90 6.69 -15.47
N PHE A 454 -35.70 7.11 -14.22
CA PHE A 454 -34.42 7.66 -13.76
C PHE A 454 -33.29 6.64 -13.85
N CYS A 455 -33.52 5.41 -13.36
CA CYS A 455 -32.54 4.32 -13.36
C CYS A 455 -32.06 3.94 -14.77
N LYS A 456 -32.95 3.98 -15.77
CA LYS A 456 -32.60 3.75 -17.18
C LYS A 456 -31.59 4.78 -17.70
N LYS A 457 -31.70 6.05 -17.29
CA LYS A 457 -30.76 7.11 -17.68
C LYS A 457 -29.34 6.86 -17.13
N LEU A 458 -29.24 6.18 -15.99
CA LEU A 458 -27.99 5.87 -15.30
C LEU A 458 -27.46 4.45 -15.55
N ASN A 459 -28.12 3.67 -16.41
CA ASN A 459 -27.80 2.26 -16.67
C ASN A 459 -27.80 1.39 -15.39
N VAL A 460 -28.68 1.69 -14.44
CA VAL A 460 -28.95 0.80 -13.30
C VAL A 460 -29.71 -0.43 -13.81
N PRO A 461 -29.34 -1.66 -13.41
CA PRO A 461 -30.09 -2.86 -13.76
C PRO A 461 -31.51 -2.81 -13.18
N VAL A 462 -32.51 -2.82 -14.05
CA VAL A 462 -33.93 -2.81 -13.70
C VAL A 462 -34.60 -4.05 -14.29
N ALA A 463 -35.21 -4.87 -13.43
CA ALA A 463 -35.95 -6.06 -13.87
C ALA A 463 -37.36 -5.71 -14.35
N GLY A 464 -38.04 -4.80 -13.63
CA GLY A 464 -39.39 -4.37 -13.94
C GLY A 464 -40.05 -3.72 -12.72
N LYS A 465 -41.29 -3.25 -12.89
CA LYS A 465 -42.10 -2.72 -11.79
C LYS A 465 -42.52 -3.86 -10.86
N SER A 466 -42.40 -3.66 -9.55
CA SER A 466 -42.68 -4.66 -8.51
C SER A 466 -41.81 -5.93 -8.58
N GLU A 467 -40.79 -5.95 -9.43
CA GLU A 467 -39.81 -7.04 -9.52
C GLU A 467 -38.58 -6.76 -8.65
N VAL A 468 -37.82 -7.81 -8.37
CA VAL A 468 -36.57 -7.74 -7.59
C VAL A 468 -35.42 -7.29 -8.50
N TRP A 469 -34.67 -6.26 -8.10
CA TRP A 469 -33.53 -5.76 -8.86
C TRP A 469 -32.23 -6.27 -8.22
N THR A 470 -31.24 -6.61 -9.03
CA THR A 470 -29.90 -6.97 -8.52
C THR A 470 -28.84 -6.27 -9.35
N GLY A 471 -27.91 -5.58 -8.67
CA GLY A 471 -26.84 -4.85 -9.34
C GLY A 471 -25.58 -4.75 -8.48
N ALA A 472 -24.47 -4.41 -9.13
CA ALA A 472 -23.19 -4.21 -8.46
C ALA A 472 -23.22 -2.93 -7.65
N THR A 473 -22.64 -2.96 -6.44
CA THR A 473 -22.64 -1.79 -5.54
C THR A 473 -21.44 -0.86 -5.74
N GLY A 474 -20.39 -1.35 -6.39
CA GLY A 474 -19.07 -0.69 -6.39
C GLY A 474 -18.28 -0.91 -5.09
N TRP A 475 -18.85 -1.62 -4.10
CA TRP A 475 -18.19 -1.97 -2.84
C TRP A 475 -17.57 -3.38 -2.85
N GLY A 476 -17.68 -4.09 -3.98
CA GLY A 476 -17.14 -5.45 -4.17
C GLY A 476 -18.16 -6.58 -4.08
N TYR A 477 -19.46 -6.25 -4.05
CA TYR A 477 -20.55 -7.22 -3.97
C TYR A 477 -21.79 -6.77 -4.77
N ASN A 478 -22.75 -7.69 -4.98
CA ASN A 478 -24.05 -7.39 -5.57
C ASN A 478 -25.12 -7.11 -4.50
N PHE A 479 -25.96 -6.12 -4.72
CA PHE A 479 -27.09 -5.77 -3.86
C PHE A 479 -28.40 -6.14 -4.53
N THR A 480 -29.26 -6.84 -3.78
CA THR A 480 -30.58 -7.27 -4.23
C THR A 480 -31.64 -6.41 -3.54
N ALA A 481 -32.39 -5.66 -4.33
CA ALA A 481 -33.40 -4.70 -3.90
C ALA A 481 -34.81 -5.21 -4.20
N LYS A 482 -35.64 -5.31 -3.16
CA LYS A 482 -37.02 -5.80 -3.21
C LYS A 482 -38.02 -4.64 -3.01
N SER A 483 -37.77 -3.77 -2.04
CA SER A 483 -38.64 -2.61 -1.76
C SER A 483 -38.26 -1.39 -2.60
N LEU A 484 -39.13 -0.37 -2.61
CA LEU A 484 -38.85 0.90 -3.28
C LEU A 484 -37.62 1.59 -2.65
N GLU A 485 -37.51 1.57 -1.32
CA GLU A 485 -36.38 2.13 -0.58
C GLU A 485 -35.07 1.44 -0.94
N GLU A 486 -35.07 0.11 -0.99
CA GLU A 486 -33.90 -0.66 -1.41
C GLU A 486 -33.52 -0.37 -2.87
N LYS A 487 -34.51 -0.19 -3.75
CA LYS A 487 -34.28 0.18 -5.16
C LYS A 487 -33.66 1.58 -5.28
N VAL A 488 -34.08 2.53 -4.44
CA VAL A 488 -33.44 3.84 -4.34
C VAL A 488 -32.01 3.74 -3.83
N VAL A 489 -31.75 2.89 -2.83
CA VAL A 489 -30.38 2.63 -2.36
C VAL A 489 -29.52 2.06 -3.49
N LEU A 490 -30.03 1.10 -4.26
CA LEU A 490 -29.33 0.53 -5.42
C LEU A 490 -28.98 1.62 -6.45
N ALA A 491 -29.93 2.48 -6.80
CA ALA A 491 -29.73 3.58 -7.74
C ALA A 491 -28.73 4.64 -7.23
N SER A 492 -28.59 4.76 -5.90
CA SER A 492 -27.73 5.76 -5.26
C SER A 492 -26.27 5.36 -5.19
N PHE A 493 -25.93 4.07 -5.37
CA PHE A 493 -24.54 3.60 -5.32
C PHE A 493 -23.65 4.35 -6.32
N ASN A 494 -22.40 4.63 -5.90
CA ASN A 494 -21.39 5.28 -6.75
C ASN A 494 -21.12 4.53 -8.07
N GLN A 495 -21.44 3.23 -8.13
CA GLN A 495 -21.38 2.43 -9.33
C GLN A 495 -22.24 2.98 -10.47
N TYR A 496 -23.36 3.63 -10.14
CA TYR A 496 -24.34 4.14 -11.11
C TYR A 496 -24.39 5.67 -11.10
N LEU A 497 -24.64 6.26 -9.94
CA LEU A 497 -24.66 7.71 -9.78
C LEU A 497 -23.29 8.15 -9.24
N LYS A 498 -22.39 8.63 -10.10
CA LYS A 498 -20.97 8.87 -9.76
C LYS A 498 -20.71 10.14 -8.92
N THR A 499 -21.55 11.16 -9.08
CA THR A 499 -21.47 12.47 -8.39
C THR A 499 -22.87 12.93 -8.01
N LEU A 500 -23.05 13.68 -6.92
CA LEU A 500 -24.33 14.32 -6.61
C LEU A 500 -24.70 15.38 -7.64
N ALA A 501 -23.71 16.09 -8.19
CA ALA A 501 -23.92 17.11 -9.22
C ALA A 501 -24.15 16.46 -10.61
N ASP A 502 -25.08 15.52 -10.66
CA ASP A 502 -25.49 14.81 -11.87
C ASP A 502 -26.71 15.48 -12.51
N GLU A 503 -26.68 15.64 -13.82
CA GLU A 503 -27.73 16.32 -14.56
C GLU A 503 -29.08 15.62 -14.51
N HIS A 504 -29.09 14.28 -14.46
CA HIS A 504 -30.33 13.51 -14.39
C HIS A 504 -30.94 13.61 -13.00
N LEU A 505 -30.11 13.62 -11.94
CA LEU A 505 -30.60 13.86 -10.58
C LEU A 505 -31.18 15.26 -10.46
N ALA A 506 -30.45 16.29 -10.91
CA ALA A 506 -30.94 17.66 -10.91
C ALA A 506 -32.26 17.82 -11.66
N GLY A 507 -32.39 17.18 -12.83
CA GLY A 507 -33.63 17.15 -13.60
C GLY A 507 -34.80 16.54 -12.83
N LEU A 508 -34.60 15.39 -12.18
CA LEU A 508 -35.64 14.74 -11.37
C LEU A 508 -36.09 15.63 -10.19
N LEU A 509 -35.17 16.32 -9.53
CA LEU A 509 -35.49 17.22 -8.42
C LEU A 509 -36.34 18.42 -8.86
N VAL A 510 -36.08 18.95 -10.06
CA VAL A 510 -36.88 20.03 -10.66
C VAL A 510 -38.25 19.53 -11.08
N GLU A 511 -38.34 18.36 -11.72
CA GLU A 511 -39.61 17.73 -12.07
C GLU A 511 -40.48 17.46 -10.83
N ALA A 512 -39.86 17.12 -9.71
CA ALA A 512 -40.52 16.96 -8.40
C ALA A 512 -40.88 18.29 -7.71
N LYS A 513 -40.59 19.44 -8.33
CA LYS A 513 -40.81 20.80 -7.80
C LYS A 513 -40.08 21.06 -6.48
N LEU A 514 -38.91 20.45 -6.27
CA LEU A 514 -38.05 20.73 -5.12
C LEU A 514 -37.12 21.92 -5.36
N PHE A 515 -36.89 22.27 -6.63
CA PHE A 515 -36.08 23.42 -7.07
C PHE A 515 -36.75 24.10 -8.25
N ASN A 516 -36.46 25.39 -8.45
CA ASN A 516 -37.09 26.18 -9.52
C ASN A 516 -36.41 25.98 -10.87
N SER A 517 -35.12 25.67 -10.87
CA SER A 517 -34.33 25.45 -12.09
C SER A 517 -33.28 24.36 -11.93
N LYS A 518 -32.82 23.82 -13.06
CA LYS A 518 -31.74 22.81 -13.09
C LYS A 518 -30.42 23.39 -12.57
N ASP A 519 -30.14 24.66 -12.85
CA ASP A 519 -28.93 25.34 -12.36
C ASP A 519 -28.94 25.53 -10.84
N GLU A 520 -30.10 25.89 -10.27
CA GLU A 520 -30.28 25.99 -8.81
C GLU A 520 -30.02 24.63 -8.14
N ALA A 521 -30.61 23.56 -8.69
CA ALA A 521 -30.41 22.20 -8.21
C ALA A 521 -28.93 21.75 -8.34
N LEU A 522 -28.28 22.01 -9.48
CA LEU A 522 -26.88 21.64 -9.70
C LEU A 522 -25.93 22.37 -8.74
N ASN A 523 -26.14 23.67 -8.50
CA ASN A 523 -25.35 24.43 -7.54
C ASN A 523 -25.51 23.88 -6.11
N TYR A 524 -26.75 23.58 -5.70
CA TYR A 524 -27.02 22.93 -4.41
C TYR A 524 -26.30 21.59 -4.29
N LEU A 525 -26.40 20.74 -5.32
CA LEU A 525 -25.76 19.42 -5.35
C LEU A 525 -24.23 19.52 -5.35
N ALA A 526 -23.66 20.51 -6.04
CA ALA A 526 -22.22 20.75 -6.06
C ALA A 526 -21.68 21.22 -4.69
N ASP A 527 -22.41 22.09 -3.98
CA ASP A 527 -22.08 22.48 -2.61
C ASP A 527 -22.04 21.26 -1.67
N TRP A 528 -23.00 20.34 -1.82
CA TRP A 528 -23.03 19.08 -1.07
C TRP A 528 -21.89 18.13 -1.45
N GLU A 529 -21.65 17.92 -2.74
CA GLU A 529 -20.55 17.07 -3.23
C GLU A 529 -19.21 17.56 -2.69
N LYS A 530 -18.98 18.89 -2.76
CA LYS A 530 -17.78 19.53 -2.21
C LYS A 530 -17.66 19.29 -0.72
N ALA A 531 -18.71 19.57 0.07
CA ALA A 531 -18.67 19.39 1.51
C ALA A 531 -18.43 17.93 1.90
N ILE A 532 -19.15 16.98 1.29
CA ILE A 532 -18.98 15.54 1.54
C ILE A 532 -17.57 15.09 1.19
N GLY A 533 -16.99 15.62 0.12
CA GLY A 533 -15.59 15.40 -0.24
C GLY A 533 -14.56 15.88 0.80
N PHE A 534 -14.93 16.56 1.89
CA PHE A 534 -14.01 16.85 2.99
C PHE A 534 -14.15 15.89 4.17
N SER A 535 -15.19 15.04 4.21
CA SER A 535 -15.51 14.26 5.40
C SER A 535 -14.37 13.35 5.88
N GLY A 536 -13.71 12.63 4.97
CA GLY A 536 -12.54 11.79 5.30
C GLY A 536 -11.36 12.62 5.82
N THR A 537 -10.99 13.68 5.10
CA THR A 537 -9.92 14.62 5.49
C THR A 537 -10.16 15.23 6.86
N LEU A 538 -11.40 15.63 7.17
CA LEU A 538 -11.77 16.22 8.46
C LEU A 538 -11.60 15.22 9.62
N VAL A 539 -11.97 13.96 9.41
CA VAL A 539 -11.75 12.90 10.42
C VAL A 539 -10.25 12.69 10.64
N ALA A 540 -9.48 12.49 9.58
CA ALA A 540 -8.02 12.31 9.68
C ALA A 540 -7.33 13.50 10.36
N GLN A 541 -7.73 14.73 10.02
CA GLN A 541 -7.24 15.95 10.65
C GLN A 541 -7.56 15.99 12.15
N ARG A 542 -8.79 15.69 12.53
CA ARG A 542 -9.21 15.72 13.93
C ARG A 542 -8.47 14.67 14.75
N VAL A 543 -8.36 13.44 14.25
CA VAL A 543 -7.60 12.36 14.92
C VAL A 543 -6.12 12.73 15.04
N TRP A 544 -5.51 13.21 13.95
CA TRP A 544 -4.11 13.64 14.00
C TRP A 544 -3.90 14.78 15.00
N TRP A 545 -4.81 15.76 15.05
CA TRP A 545 -4.73 16.86 16.00
C TRP A 545 -4.85 16.40 17.45
N ILE A 546 -5.75 15.43 17.74
CA ILE A 546 -5.95 14.89 19.10
C ILE A 546 -4.64 14.33 19.67
N PHE A 547 -3.86 13.62 18.87
CA PHE A 547 -2.67 12.90 19.34
C PHE A 547 -1.33 13.58 19.04
N PHE A 548 -1.22 14.21 17.87
CA PHE A 548 0.07 14.52 17.26
C PHE A 548 0.28 16.00 16.96
N SER A 549 -0.70 16.86 17.25
CA SER A 549 -0.47 18.32 17.21
C SER A 549 0.64 18.70 18.20
N SER A 550 1.38 19.76 17.89
CA SER A 550 2.49 20.23 18.75
C SER A 550 2.05 20.50 20.18
N GLU A 551 0.80 20.96 20.37
CA GLU A 551 0.20 21.26 21.67
C GLU A 551 -0.29 20.02 22.44
N ASN A 552 -0.69 18.94 21.76
CA ASN A 552 -1.21 17.74 22.42
C ASN A 552 -0.14 16.65 22.62
N LYS A 553 0.92 16.64 21.81
CA LYS A 553 1.99 15.64 21.89
C LYS A 553 2.61 15.53 23.30
N ALA A 554 2.93 16.67 23.93
CA ALA A 554 3.52 16.69 25.27
C ALA A 554 2.56 16.19 26.36
N LYS A 555 1.25 16.38 26.16
CA LYS A 555 0.20 15.90 27.07
C LYS A 555 0.10 14.38 27.04
N TRP A 556 0.13 13.79 25.84
CA TRP A 556 0.16 12.33 25.67
C TRP A 556 1.43 11.70 26.23
N ILE A 557 2.61 12.31 26.02
CA ILE A 557 3.86 11.85 26.64
C ILE A 557 3.72 11.84 28.17
N SER A 558 3.19 12.93 28.75
CA SER A 558 2.98 13.03 30.20
C SER A 558 2.00 11.98 30.73
N TYR A 559 0.92 11.74 29.98
CA TYR A 559 -0.06 10.68 30.30
C TYR A 559 0.56 9.29 30.24
N LEU A 560 1.34 8.98 29.21
CA LEU A 560 2.03 7.69 29.07
C LEU A 560 3.02 7.45 30.23
N ILE A 561 3.73 8.50 30.67
CA ILE A 561 4.63 8.44 31.83
C ILE A 561 3.84 8.15 33.10
N SER A 562 2.74 8.88 33.37
CA SER A 562 2.01 8.76 34.63
C SER A 562 1.14 7.49 34.71
N GLU A 563 0.39 7.19 33.65
CA GLU A 563 -0.56 6.07 33.61
C GLU A 563 0.17 4.74 33.43
N HIS A 564 1.22 4.71 32.59
CA HIS A 564 1.95 3.49 32.31
C HIS A 564 3.30 3.42 33.01
N GLY A 565 3.78 4.43 33.75
CA GLY A 565 5.07 4.36 34.45
C GLY A 565 6.24 4.19 33.49
N LEU A 566 6.20 4.87 32.34
CA LEU A 566 7.28 4.88 31.34
C LEU A 566 8.29 5.99 31.64
N THR A 567 9.52 5.81 31.20
CA THR A 567 10.46 6.92 31.02
C THR A 567 10.00 7.83 29.87
N ARG A 568 10.56 9.03 29.79
CA ARG A 568 10.25 9.97 28.70
C ARG A 568 10.61 9.40 27.33
N GLU A 569 11.76 8.74 27.21
CA GLU A 569 12.21 8.14 25.95
C GLU A 569 11.29 6.99 25.52
N GLU A 570 10.87 6.12 26.43
CA GLU A 570 9.91 5.06 26.15
C GLU A 570 8.54 5.63 25.74
N ALA A 571 8.06 6.68 26.41
CA ALA A 571 6.80 7.34 26.06
C ALA A 571 6.87 8.02 24.67
N GLU A 572 7.99 8.66 24.35
CA GLU A 572 8.25 9.23 23.02
C GLU A 572 8.32 8.13 21.95
N ASN A 573 8.96 6.99 22.22
CA ASN A 573 9.00 5.82 21.34
C ASN A 573 7.59 5.28 21.05
N VAL A 574 6.77 5.10 22.09
CA VAL A 574 5.37 4.65 21.95
C VAL A 574 4.60 5.58 21.02
N LEU A 575 4.63 6.89 21.27
CA LEU A 575 3.82 7.87 20.53
C LEU A 575 4.34 8.12 19.11
N ASN A 576 5.66 8.27 18.92
CA ASN A 576 6.26 8.54 17.62
C ASN A 576 6.15 7.34 16.65
N GLY A 577 5.91 6.15 17.18
CA GLY A 577 5.73 4.93 16.40
C GLY A 577 4.35 4.78 15.74
N ILE A 578 3.37 5.63 16.05
CA ILE A 578 1.98 5.51 15.56
C ILE A 578 1.71 6.56 14.48
N ASP A 579 1.32 6.15 13.28
CA ASP A 579 0.93 7.07 12.20
C ASP A 579 -0.57 6.96 11.89
N VAL A 580 -1.23 8.10 11.64
CA VAL A 580 -2.53 8.12 10.94
C VAL A 580 -2.27 7.79 9.47
N LEU A 581 -3.15 6.99 8.86
CA LEU A 581 -2.98 6.51 7.50
C LEU A 581 -4.24 6.76 6.67
N PRO A 582 -4.40 7.96 6.05
CA PRO A 582 -5.49 8.26 5.13
C PRO A 582 -5.43 7.36 3.90
N ALA A 583 -6.56 6.70 3.61
CA ALA A 583 -6.69 5.67 2.58
C ALA A 583 -7.99 5.80 1.77
N SER A 584 -8.12 4.94 0.74
CA SER A 584 -9.30 4.87 -0.14
C SER A 584 -9.63 6.20 -0.84
N LYS A 585 -8.59 6.99 -1.13
CA LYS A 585 -8.70 8.35 -1.70
C LYS A 585 -9.39 8.35 -3.07
N ARG A 586 -10.05 9.46 -3.38
CA ARG A 586 -10.89 9.62 -4.57
C ARG A 586 -10.41 10.74 -5.49
N LYS A 587 -9.76 11.75 -4.93
CA LYS A 587 -9.28 12.95 -5.65
C LYS A 587 -7.87 13.31 -5.19
N PRO A 588 -7.00 13.83 -6.08
CA PRO A 588 -5.62 14.20 -5.74
C PRO A 588 -5.47 15.02 -4.46
N MET A 589 -6.41 15.94 -4.21
CA MET A 589 -6.41 16.79 -3.03
C MET A 589 -6.52 16.02 -1.71
N ASP A 590 -7.06 14.80 -1.69
CA ASP A 590 -7.08 13.96 -0.48
C ASP A 590 -5.65 13.66 0.01
N THR A 591 -4.68 13.57 -0.90
CA THR A 591 -3.25 13.43 -0.54
C THR A 591 -2.69 14.75 -0.05
N PHE A 592 -2.85 15.82 -0.84
CA PHE A 592 -2.21 17.11 -0.52
C PHE A 592 -2.75 17.74 0.76
N LEU A 593 -4.05 17.63 1.04
CA LEU A 593 -4.70 18.19 2.22
C LEU A 593 -4.42 17.40 3.52
N THR A 594 -3.84 16.20 3.42
CA THR A 594 -3.50 15.37 4.57
C THR A 594 -1.99 15.23 4.77
N LEU A 595 -1.17 16.01 4.06
CA LEU A 595 0.27 16.02 4.29
C LEU A 595 0.60 16.49 5.72
N ALA A 596 1.43 15.72 6.40
CA ALA A 596 1.98 16.07 7.71
C ALA A 596 3.40 15.51 7.85
N ARG A 597 4.29 16.31 8.43
CA ARG A 597 5.71 15.98 8.59
C ARG A 597 5.96 14.84 9.59
N TRP A 598 5.01 14.54 10.48
CA TRP A 598 5.12 13.48 11.47
C TRP A 598 3.80 12.78 11.72
N ASN A 599 3.88 11.53 12.20
CA ASN A 599 2.75 10.69 12.59
C ASN A 599 1.66 10.57 11.49
N MET A 600 2.08 10.56 10.22
CA MET A 600 1.21 10.50 9.05
C MET A 600 1.89 9.71 7.93
N THR A 601 1.18 8.73 7.40
CA THR A 601 1.60 7.95 6.22
C THR A 601 0.44 7.89 5.23
N ASN A 602 0.57 8.52 4.08
CA ASN A 602 -0.48 8.54 3.06
C ASN A 602 -0.44 7.26 2.21
N THR A 603 -1.50 6.43 2.17
CA THR A 603 -1.54 5.23 1.29
C THR A 603 -2.36 5.46 0.03
N GLU A 604 -1.92 4.88 -1.10
CA GLU A 604 -2.46 5.23 -2.40
C GLU A 604 -2.50 4.06 -3.40
N PHE A 605 -3.55 4.05 -4.22
CA PHE A 605 -3.66 3.14 -5.36
C PHE A 605 -2.87 3.70 -6.57
N PRO A 606 -2.38 2.86 -7.49
CA PRO A 606 -1.44 3.35 -8.51
C PRO A 606 -2.02 4.33 -9.54
N ASP A 607 -3.34 4.35 -9.77
CA ASP A 607 -4.00 5.36 -10.60
C ASP A 607 -4.13 6.71 -9.86
N HIS A 608 -4.40 6.67 -8.56
CA HIS A 608 -4.41 7.86 -7.71
C HIS A 608 -3.04 8.53 -7.65
N GLN A 609 -1.97 7.74 -7.57
CA GLN A 609 -0.59 8.24 -7.67
C GLN A 609 -0.36 9.07 -8.94
N LEU A 610 -0.87 8.57 -10.07
CA LEU A 610 -0.79 9.26 -11.36
C LEU A 610 -1.63 10.55 -11.36
N ASN A 611 -2.82 10.52 -10.76
CA ASN A 611 -3.67 11.71 -10.64
C ASN A 611 -3.00 12.80 -9.80
N VAL A 612 -2.35 12.45 -8.69
CA VAL A 612 -1.56 13.39 -7.86
C VAL A 612 -0.36 13.94 -8.64
N LEU A 613 0.36 13.08 -9.37
CA LEU A 613 1.47 13.53 -10.22
C LEU A 613 0.98 14.52 -11.28
N ASN A 614 -0.15 14.25 -11.94
CA ASN A 614 -0.72 15.14 -12.95
C ASN A 614 -1.20 16.46 -12.34
N GLU A 615 -1.85 16.42 -11.19
CA GLU A 615 -2.27 17.61 -10.46
C GLU A 615 -1.08 18.51 -10.11
N SER A 616 0.03 17.91 -9.68
CA SER A 616 1.26 18.65 -9.37
C SER A 616 1.91 19.35 -10.57
N LYS A 617 1.51 18.96 -11.80
CA LYS A 617 1.99 19.56 -13.06
C LYS A 617 1.03 20.63 -13.60
N SER A 618 -0.08 20.91 -12.91
CA SER A 618 -1.02 21.94 -13.34
C SER A 618 -0.43 23.36 -13.13
N LEU A 619 -0.81 24.31 -13.99
CA LEU A 619 -0.21 25.65 -14.04
C LEU A 619 -0.29 26.45 -12.72
N ASN A 620 -1.30 26.19 -11.90
CA ASN A 620 -1.57 26.93 -10.67
C ASN A 620 -1.20 26.13 -9.40
N PHE A 621 -0.52 25.00 -9.55
CA PHE A 621 -0.13 24.17 -8.43
C PHE A 621 1.18 24.65 -7.80
N ASP A 622 1.15 24.92 -6.50
CA ASP A 622 2.35 25.17 -5.70
C ASP A 622 2.36 24.21 -4.51
N LEU A 623 3.35 23.31 -4.50
CA LEU A 623 3.52 22.32 -3.45
C LEU A 623 3.72 22.94 -2.07
N SER A 624 4.30 24.14 -1.99
CA SER A 624 4.61 24.80 -0.72
C SER A 624 3.35 25.18 0.07
N ASN A 625 2.22 25.39 -0.62
CA ASN A 625 0.92 25.66 0.01
C ASN A 625 0.36 24.47 0.80
N TYR A 626 0.94 23.28 0.64
CA TYR A 626 0.46 22.04 1.26
C TYR A 626 1.42 21.46 2.31
N ASP A 627 2.50 22.17 2.68
CA ASP A 627 3.37 21.71 3.77
C ASP A 627 2.61 21.72 5.11
N ASN A 628 2.54 20.58 5.79
CA ASN A 628 1.69 20.37 6.98
C ASN A 628 0.21 20.77 6.78
N ALA A 629 -0.33 20.55 5.58
CA ALA A 629 -1.72 20.85 5.25
C ALA A 629 -2.75 20.23 6.19
N ILE A 630 -2.40 19.15 6.92
CA ILE A 630 -3.24 18.56 7.96
C ILE A 630 -3.69 19.59 9.01
N THR A 631 -2.98 20.71 9.18
CA THR A 631 -3.31 21.78 10.13
C THR A 631 -4.19 22.89 9.54
N MET A 632 -4.47 22.85 8.23
CA MET A 632 -5.26 23.88 7.55
C MET A 632 -6.68 23.96 8.10
N LYS A 633 -7.15 25.19 8.32
CA LYS A 633 -8.54 25.44 8.69
C LYS A 633 -9.40 25.59 7.44
N TYR A 634 -10.57 24.96 7.46
CA TYR A 634 -11.54 25.02 6.37
C TYR A 634 -12.71 25.94 6.71
N ASN A 635 -13.48 26.33 5.69
CA ASN A 635 -14.67 27.16 5.85
C ASN A 635 -15.71 26.44 6.75
N SER A 636 -16.23 27.12 7.78
CA SER A 636 -17.22 26.57 8.72
C SER A 636 -18.47 26.03 8.02
N LYS A 637 -18.87 26.63 6.88
CA LYS A 637 -20.00 26.19 6.06
C LYS A 637 -19.88 24.71 5.65
N ILE A 638 -18.67 24.18 5.47
CA ILE A 638 -18.47 22.75 5.16
C ILE A 638 -18.98 21.88 6.31
N ILE A 639 -18.58 22.19 7.54
CA ILE A 639 -19.01 21.45 8.74
C ILE A 639 -20.50 21.67 9.00
N GLU A 640 -21.02 22.89 8.81
CA GLU A 640 -22.46 23.19 8.94
C GLU A 640 -23.33 22.38 7.97
N ILE A 641 -22.89 22.20 6.72
CA ILE A 641 -23.57 21.33 5.74
C ILE A 641 -23.53 19.87 6.23
N LEU A 642 -22.35 19.38 6.59
CA LEU A 642 -22.16 17.97 6.96
C LEU A 642 -22.88 17.59 8.26
N ASN A 643 -22.98 18.50 9.23
CA ASN A 643 -23.69 18.28 10.50
C ASN A 643 -25.21 18.05 10.34
N GLN A 644 -25.77 18.25 9.14
CA GLN A 644 -27.16 17.89 8.83
C GLN A 644 -27.33 16.39 8.53
N LEU A 645 -26.24 15.62 8.45
CA LEU A 645 -26.24 14.17 8.22
C LEU A 645 -25.79 13.45 9.49
N ASP A 646 -26.67 12.61 10.04
CA ASP A 646 -26.43 11.83 11.26
C ASP A 646 -25.17 10.95 11.14
N ASP A 647 -24.95 10.31 9.99
CA ASP A 647 -23.75 9.49 9.76
C ASP A 647 -22.45 10.30 9.80
N PHE A 648 -22.48 11.58 9.39
CA PHE A 648 -21.30 12.44 9.53
C PHE A 648 -21.08 12.84 10.98
N VAL A 649 -22.15 13.20 11.71
CA VAL A 649 -22.08 13.51 13.14
C VAL A 649 -21.46 12.34 13.91
N LYS A 650 -21.95 11.12 13.68
CA LYS A 650 -21.39 9.89 14.26
C LYS A 650 -19.94 9.64 13.87
N ALA A 651 -19.56 9.99 12.64
CA ALA A 651 -18.20 9.85 12.18
C ALA A 651 -17.23 10.89 12.79
N TYR A 652 -17.72 12.10 13.05
CA TYR A 652 -16.86 13.23 13.37
C TYR A 652 -16.79 13.56 14.86
N GLU A 653 -17.87 13.33 15.61
CA GLU A 653 -17.93 13.63 17.04
C GLU A 653 -17.28 12.53 17.91
N LEU A 654 -16.97 12.87 19.16
CA LEU A 654 -16.47 11.92 20.17
C LEU A 654 -17.64 11.23 20.88
N THR A 655 -17.37 10.13 21.57
CA THR A 655 -18.29 9.59 22.59
C THR A 655 -18.09 10.34 23.92
N PRO A 656 -19.06 10.27 24.86
CA PRO A 656 -18.92 10.88 26.18
C PRO A 656 -17.67 10.37 26.94
N ASP A 657 -17.44 9.06 26.95
CA ASP A 657 -16.32 8.44 27.67
C ASP A 657 -14.95 8.88 27.10
N LEU A 658 -14.84 8.98 25.77
CA LEU A 658 -13.63 9.48 25.13
C LEU A 658 -13.41 10.97 25.43
N SER A 659 -14.47 11.76 25.44
CA SER A 659 -14.37 13.17 25.83
C SER A 659 -13.85 13.32 27.25
N GLU A 660 -14.36 12.54 28.21
CA GLU A 660 -13.89 12.54 29.59
C GLU A 660 -12.41 12.17 29.70
N LEU A 661 -11.98 11.10 29.01
CA LEU A 661 -10.58 10.68 29.00
C LEU A 661 -9.67 11.74 28.39
N LEU A 662 -10.07 12.35 27.27
CA LEU A 662 -9.28 13.39 26.60
C LEU A 662 -9.14 14.64 27.48
N VAL A 663 -10.18 15.01 28.23
CA VAL A 663 -10.12 16.08 29.24
C VAL A 663 -9.16 15.70 30.38
N LYS A 664 -9.17 14.43 30.86
CA LYS A 664 -8.21 13.93 31.87
C LYS A 664 -6.76 14.06 31.38
N VAL A 665 -6.50 13.81 30.10
CA VAL A 665 -5.18 14.00 29.46
C VAL A 665 -4.83 15.49 29.29
N GLY A 666 -5.83 16.39 29.32
CA GLY A 666 -5.69 17.83 29.11
C GLY A 666 -5.88 18.27 27.66
N VAL A 667 -6.44 17.43 26.79
CA VAL A 667 -6.78 17.77 25.41
C VAL A 667 -8.09 18.57 25.38
N GLU A 668 -8.13 19.67 24.64
CA GLU A 668 -9.30 20.55 24.57
C GLU A 668 -10.31 20.01 23.54
N VAL A 669 -11.42 19.45 24.04
CA VAL A 669 -12.41 18.75 23.21
C VAL A 669 -13.82 19.35 23.27
N LYS A 670 -13.98 20.52 23.90
CA LYS A 670 -15.30 21.14 24.16
C LYS A 670 -16.15 21.32 22.89
N ASP A 671 -15.51 21.65 21.77
CA ASP A 671 -16.19 21.90 20.50
C ASP A 671 -16.23 20.67 19.57
N MET A 672 -15.90 19.48 20.08
CA MET A 672 -15.86 18.25 19.28
C MET A 672 -17.17 17.44 19.30
N GLY A 673 -18.15 17.83 20.12
CA GLY A 673 -19.41 17.11 20.27
C GLY A 673 -19.27 15.75 20.96
N ASN A 674 -20.40 15.15 21.33
CA ASN A 674 -20.47 13.93 22.15
C ASN A 674 -21.41 12.84 21.59
N ARG A 675 -21.79 12.96 20.31
CA ARG A 675 -22.69 12.01 19.62
C ARG A 675 -21.95 11.09 18.66
N GLY A 676 -20.66 10.87 18.92
CA GLY A 676 -19.82 9.95 18.16
C GLY A 676 -20.28 8.50 18.28
N LEU A 677 -19.84 7.66 17.34
CA LEU A 677 -20.23 6.26 17.24
C LEU A 677 -19.73 5.42 18.44
N PRO A 678 -20.62 4.80 19.25
CA PRO A 678 -20.27 3.89 20.35
C PRO A 678 -19.65 2.57 19.88
N TYR A 679 -18.91 1.89 20.77
CA TYR A 679 -18.16 0.65 20.48
C TYR A 679 -19.01 -0.50 19.95
N ASP A 680 -20.20 -0.69 20.54
CA ASP A 680 -21.17 -1.73 20.20
C ASP A 680 -21.88 -1.48 18.86
N GLU A 681 -21.84 -0.24 18.35
CA GLU A 681 -22.42 0.14 17.06
C GLU A 681 -21.41 0.09 15.89
N TRP A 682 -20.12 -0.18 16.14
CA TRP A 682 -19.08 -0.15 15.11
C TRP A 682 -19.42 -1.02 13.89
N GLY A 683 -19.93 -2.23 14.12
CA GLY A 683 -20.30 -3.19 13.09
C GLY A 683 -21.56 -2.81 12.30
N LEU A 684 -22.39 -1.90 12.84
CA LEU A 684 -23.65 -1.47 12.24
C LEU A 684 -23.49 -0.20 11.41
N PHE A 685 -22.39 0.54 11.59
CA PHE A 685 -22.14 1.77 10.84
C PHE A 685 -22.05 1.49 9.34
N GLY A 686 -22.76 2.28 8.52
CA GLY A 686 -23.00 1.92 7.13
C GLY A 686 -21.73 1.80 6.27
N SER A 687 -20.67 2.57 6.57
CA SER A 687 -19.36 2.41 5.93
C SER A 687 -18.69 1.07 6.32
N THR A 688 -18.81 0.66 7.59
CA THR A 688 -18.31 -0.63 8.10
C THR A 688 -19.02 -1.79 7.41
N VAL A 689 -20.35 -1.79 7.42
CA VAL A 689 -21.17 -2.87 6.84
C VAL A 689 -20.81 -3.10 5.37
N LYS A 690 -20.79 -2.01 4.57
CA LYS A 690 -20.50 -2.09 3.13
C LYS A 690 -19.07 -2.58 2.87
N THR A 691 -18.09 -2.09 3.64
CA THR A 691 -16.68 -2.45 3.44
C THR A 691 -16.38 -3.88 3.87
N MET A 692 -16.84 -4.28 5.05
CA MET A 692 -16.67 -5.65 5.56
C MET A 692 -17.27 -6.67 4.62
N LYS A 693 -18.50 -6.43 4.14
CA LYS A 693 -19.14 -7.34 3.17
C LYS A 693 -18.28 -7.54 1.91
N GLY A 694 -17.79 -6.43 1.32
CA GLY A 694 -16.91 -6.51 0.15
C GLY A 694 -15.61 -7.25 0.41
N PHE A 695 -14.97 -7.04 1.57
CA PHE A 695 -13.73 -7.72 1.92
C PHE A 695 -13.93 -9.21 2.18
N THR A 696 -15.03 -9.58 2.86
CA THR A 696 -15.39 -10.97 3.14
C THR A 696 -15.71 -11.73 1.86
N GLU A 697 -16.49 -11.15 0.93
CA GLU A 697 -16.77 -11.80 -0.36
C GLU A 697 -15.49 -12.01 -1.18
N ALA A 698 -14.61 -11.01 -1.22
CA ALA A 698 -13.32 -11.13 -1.90
C ALA A 698 -12.42 -12.22 -1.29
N TYR A 699 -12.36 -12.28 0.04
CA TYR A 699 -11.61 -13.32 0.76
C TYR A 699 -12.15 -14.71 0.42
N ASN A 700 -13.47 -14.91 0.48
CA ASN A 700 -14.10 -16.21 0.23
C ASN A 700 -13.92 -16.67 -1.23
N ASN A 701 -13.97 -15.73 -2.19
CA ASN A 701 -13.69 -16.02 -3.59
C ASN A 701 -12.23 -16.45 -3.80
N PHE A 702 -11.28 -15.72 -3.21
CA PHE A 702 -9.86 -16.08 -3.27
C PHE A 702 -9.60 -17.43 -2.60
N ARG A 703 -10.21 -17.69 -1.44
CA ARG A 703 -10.16 -18.99 -0.75
C ARG A 703 -10.59 -20.14 -1.62
N SER A 704 -11.74 -19.99 -2.27
CA SER A 704 -12.28 -21.02 -3.16
C SER A 704 -11.29 -21.37 -4.27
N ARG A 705 -10.62 -20.37 -4.85
CA ARG A 705 -9.62 -20.58 -5.90
C ARG A 705 -8.35 -21.27 -5.37
N VAL A 706 -7.86 -20.87 -4.21
CA VAL A 706 -6.69 -21.49 -3.56
C VAL A 706 -6.97 -22.97 -3.26
N VAL A 707 -8.15 -23.28 -2.72
CA VAL A 707 -8.59 -24.66 -2.43
C VAL A 707 -8.67 -25.50 -3.71
N GLU A 708 -9.17 -24.93 -4.82
CA GLU A 708 -9.21 -25.61 -6.12
C GLU A 708 -7.79 -26.02 -6.58
N ILE A 709 -6.82 -25.12 -6.46
CA ILE A 709 -5.41 -25.41 -6.80
C ILE A 709 -4.84 -26.49 -5.88
N ALA A 710 -5.06 -26.40 -4.57
CA ALA A 710 -4.60 -27.43 -3.63
C ALA A 710 -5.18 -28.82 -3.97
N LYS A 711 -6.48 -28.91 -4.29
CA LYS A 711 -7.13 -30.16 -4.72
C LYS A 711 -6.56 -30.68 -6.04
N LYS A 712 -6.23 -29.79 -6.99
CA LYS A 712 -5.57 -30.16 -8.25
C LYS A 712 -4.18 -30.76 -8.00
N VAL A 713 -3.37 -30.14 -7.14
CA VAL A 713 -2.04 -30.64 -6.77
C VAL A 713 -2.15 -32.00 -6.05
N ALA A 714 -3.05 -32.13 -5.08
CA ALA A 714 -3.26 -33.40 -4.36
C ALA A 714 -3.62 -34.58 -5.26
N LYS A 715 -4.44 -34.34 -6.30
CA LYS A 715 -4.77 -35.37 -7.30
C LYS A 715 -3.56 -35.84 -8.09
N ILE A 716 -2.60 -34.96 -8.38
CA ILE A 716 -1.37 -35.30 -9.09
C ILE A 716 -0.45 -36.18 -8.20
N PHE A 717 -0.47 -36.00 -6.88
CA PHE A 717 0.29 -36.83 -5.92
C PHE A 717 -0.37 -38.16 -5.55
N SER A 718 -1.66 -38.31 -5.82
CA SER A 718 -2.41 -39.54 -5.49
C SER A 718 -2.37 -40.58 -6.61
N VAL A 719 -1.67 -40.27 -7.71
CA VAL A 719 -1.33 -41.15 -8.84
C VAL A 719 0.16 -41.43 -8.76
#